data_AF-A0A941XXA2-F1
#
_entry.id   AF-A0A941XXA2-F1
#
_cell.length_a   1.000
_cell.length_b   1.000
_cell.length_c   1.000
_cell.angle_alpha   90.00
_cell.angle_beta   90.00
_cell.angle_gamma   90.00
#
_symmetry.space_group_name_H-M   'P 1'
#
loop_
_entity.id
_entity.type
_entity.pdbx_description
1 polymer ?
#
loop_
_entity_poly.entity_id
_entity_poly.type
_entity_poly.pdbx_seq_one_letter_code
_entity_poly.pdbx_strand_id
1 'polypeptide(L)'
;MELRVKKLLFILILAVALIVALVIYCTGGTGGGSNSHTVESTLALSEVMTSNKGSVPDENGNYPDWVELKNTGSTTLDVGGFGLTDDLTAGVKYVFPSGTKVEAGGYIVVWCSGESTGGLVAPFRLSASDSLVLLDVTGNTLDTLVLRAVASGNTLAKDASGAWTEMKPSPGYDNTEAGAAAFEASLQGDEDLGVTINEFMAANATTLADAYGVYSDWIELYNSNDAEVDLSGCGLSDTLSQPKKYTFPEGTVIPAKGYLVIFCSGNEGFTESGELHAPFGLRAYQEDVVLSGRRGTILDSFSYSAQETDCSMARMPDGTGEFAQTSHPTPGYANDDAGYQAFAASVARLKSDVYISEALGKNISAKAAPDGEYYDCIELSNRGTETVSLSGCALSDNPKNPAKWVFPEGTELAPGEYLVVYASGGNKKDARNDLHTNFNLSAAGASIYLFGADGLLMDKLQTGAFLNDMSYGLDADGMYACFETATLGAANGRGQKGVTGMVQFLTTPGIYDGEIEIALSAPQGETIHYTLDCTTPTPNSPVYDGPIKVAKNTVVRAVSMREGYVTNYTVSGTFLFKSDDVNHSLPVVTLVTDPDNLWSSEKGIYAFGENYDPTLAYGDAITTANFWKSKTAPDEWERLGCLGVFDESGREVFSQNIGMRIAGSFGRGRAQKGFNLIARDAYGDNRMAYPFFEDLDYTEYKSIVLRAGAQDQNSGKFRDELAAGLLVGSDVNFLYQAYKPYVLYLNGEYWGVYFMKEKRNRFFVAQHEGTDDNVNLDIIRSAGKGSVYYGSNAEWQEFMTWLNGTGNDLSSASNYAYAEERVDLDSFMDYMICEIYSANSDVWNIQYYKIKGGKWKWIYYDFCWSFGASENRTNHQTLSIRRLSSKPCSDLFNALLKNSDWRDRFCRRFAELLNTIYAPETVLAKIDELYAQVEPEVAREREKFNGETWLGVKQHNEVRGTYEGFIKQVQIMREFASGRPESLKQQIQKEFGLSDSYMQEVFG
;
A
#
# COMPACT_ATOMS: atom_id res chain seq x y z
N MET A 1 34.15 15.33 -1.88
CA MET A 1 34.32 14.30 -0.84
C MET A 1 34.09 12.90 -1.41
N GLU A 2 33.03 12.70 -2.21
CA GLU A 2 32.77 11.45 -2.96
C GLU A 2 33.92 11.00 -3.87
N LEU A 3 34.66 11.92 -4.51
CA LEU A 3 35.79 11.55 -5.37
C LEU A 3 36.98 10.92 -4.61
N ARG A 4 37.12 11.23 -3.30
CA ARG A 4 38.14 10.61 -2.42
C ARG A 4 37.70 9.23 -1.92
N VAL A 5 36.41 9.08 -1.65
CA VAL A 5 35.82 7.78 -1.24
C VAL A 5 35.88 6.78 -2.40
N LYS A 6 35.55 7.20 -3.63
CA LYS A 6 35.67 6.34 -4.82
C LYS A 6 37.12 5.93 -5.13
N LYS A 7 38.10 6.81 -4.89
CA LYS A 7 39.54 6.46 -5.02
C LYS A 7 40.01 5.48 -3.95
N LEU A 8 39.55 5.61 -2.70
CA LEU A 8 39.89 4.66 -1.64
C LEU A 8 39.27 3.28 -1.92
N LEU A 9 38.02 3.24 -2.39
CA LEU A 9 37.33 2.01 -2.74
C LEU A 9 38.04 1.29 -3.91
N PHE A 10 38.47 2.04 -4.92
CA PHE A 10 39.20 1.49 -6.07
C PHE A 10 40.58 0.96 -5.70
N ILE A 11 41.30 1.62 -4.78
CA ILE A 11 42.59 1.14 -4.24
C ILE A 11 42.39 -0.13 -3.40
N LEU A 12 41.31 -0.21 -2.62
CA LEU A 12 40.97 -1.39 -1.83
C LEU A 12 40.66 -2.60 -2.72
N ILE A 13 39.89 -2.39 -3.80
CA ILE A 13 39.57 -3.43 -4.79
C ILE A 13 40.84 -3.92 -5.51
N LEU A 14 41.75 -3.02 -5.87
CA LEU A 14 43.05 -3.36 -6.45
C LEU A 14 43.96 -4.13 -5.48
N ALA A 15 43.95 -3.78 -4.19
CA ALA A 15 44.72 -4.49 -3.17
C ALA A 15 44.20 -5.92 -2.95
N VAL A 16 42.87 -6.11 -2.92
CA VAL A 16 42.24 -7.43 -2.81
C VAL A 16 42.53 -8.27 -4.06
N ALA A 17 42.44 -7.70 -5.26
CA ALA A 17 42.78 -8.39 -6.51
C ALA A 17 44.26 -8.81 -6.57
N LEU A 18 45.17 -7.99 -6.03
CA LEU A 18 46.59 -8.32 -5.92
C LEU A 18 46.87 -9.44 -4.91
N ILE A 19 46.15 -9.49 -3.79
CA ILE A 19 46.25 -10.58 -2.80
C ILE A 19 45.71 -11.89 -3.40
N VAL A 20 44.58 -11.85 -4.11
CA VAL A 20 44.04 -13.03 -4.81
C VAL A 20 44.99 -13.50 -5.90
N ALA A 21 45.59 -12.59 -6.67
CA ALA A 21 46.60 -12.93 -7.67
C ALA A 21 47.89 -13.52 -7.05
N LEU A 22 48.29 -13.05 -5.86
CA LEU A 22 49.43 -13.58 -5.11
C LEU A 22 49.16 -14.99 -4.58
N VAL A 23 47.93 -15.26 -4.11
CA VAL A 23 47.48 -16.59 -3.67
C VAL A 23 47.42 -17.57 -4.86
N ILE A 24 46.96 -17.11 -6.03
CA ILE A 24 46.98 -17.90 -7.27
C ILE A 24 48.42 -18.14 -7.76
N TYR A 25 49.32 -17.16 -7.62
CA TYR A 25 50.74 -17.31 -7.98
C TYR A 25 51.48 -18.27 -7.04
N CYS A 26 51.17 -18.25 -5.74
CA CYS A 26 51.72 -19.19 -4.76
C CYS A 26 51.19 -20.63 -4.93
N THR A 27 50.10 -20.84 -5.66
CA THR A 27 49.49 -22.16 -5.90
C THR A 27 49.72 -22.68 -7.34
N GLY A 28 50.32 -21.88 -8.23
CA GLY A 28 50.41 -22.15 -9.66
C GLY A 28 51.82 -22.21 -10.28
N GLY A 29 52.86 -22.58 -9.54
CA GLY A 29 54.25 -22.63 -10.03
C GLY A 29 54.95 -23.97 -9.75
N THR A 30 55.09 -24.80 -10.78
CA THR A 30 55.85 -26.07 -10.77
C THR A 30 57.33 -25.85 -10.43
N GLY A 31 57.81 -26.40 -9.31
CA GLY A 31 59.23 -26.35 -8.94
C GLY A 31 59.59 -26.93 -7.57
N GLY A 32 59.47 -28.26 -7.42
CA GLY A 32 60.15 -29.16 -6.48
C GLY A 32 60.67 -28.66 -5.12
N GLY A 33 59.99 -29.07 -4.04
CA GLY A 33 60.51 -29.12 -2.67
C GLY A 33 59.37 -29.40 -1.67
N SER A 34 59.28 -30.63 -1.14
CA SER A 34 58.18 -31.13 -0.31
C SER A 34 58.04 -30.41 1.04
N ASN A 35 56.79 -30.18 1.48
CA ASN A 35 56.25 -30.60 2.78
C ASN A 35 54.82 -30.04 3.02
N SER A 36 53.81 -30.60 2.36
CA SER A 36 52.45 -30.66 2.90
C SER A 36 51.92 -32.08 2.67
N HIS A 37 52.12 -32.95 3.66
CA HIS A 37 51.62 -34.31 3.63
C HIS A 37 50.16 -34.32 4.10
N THR A 38 49.22 -34.12 3.18
CA THR A 38 47.82 -34.53 3.43
C THR A 38 47.76 -36.04 3.24
N VAL A 39 47.34 -36.78 4.26
CA VAL A 39 47.19 -38.25 4.22
C VAL A 39 45.73 -38.58 3.92
N GLU A 40 45.45 -39.50 3.00
CA GLU A 40 44.07 -39.97 2.77
C GLU A 40 43.52 -40.60 4.05
N SER A 41 42.46 -40.01 4.59
CA SER A 41 41.74 -40.48 5.79
C SER A 41 40.25 -40.59 5.48
N THR A 42 39.60 -41.59 6.08
CA THR A 42 38.14 -41.73 6.00
C THR A 42 37.41 -40.78 6.96
N LEU A 43 38.11 -40.19 7.95
CA LEU A 43 37.57 -39.13 8.80
C LEU A 43 37.77 -37.77 8.15
N ALA A 44 36.69 -37.01 8.00
CA ALA A 44 36.70 -35.68 7.40
C ALA A 44 35.82 -34.70 8.19
N LEU A 45 36.11 -33.40 8.06
CA LEU A 45 35.23 -32.33 8.55
C LEU A 45 33.90 -32.40 7.77
N SER A 46 32.77 -32.34 8.47
CA SER A 46 31.43 -32.46 7.89
C SER A 46 30.67 -31.14 7.95
N GLU A 47 30.61 -30.56 9.15
CA GLU A 47 29.78 -29.40 9.46
C GLU A 47 30.41 -28.60 10.59
N VAL A 48 30.37 -27.27 10.52
CA VAL A 48 30.97 -26.38 11.51
C VAL A 48 30.06 -25.20 11.82
N MET A 49 29.88 -24.93 13.11
CA MET A 49 29.10 -23.81 13.64
C MET A 49 30.01 -22.85 14.39
N THR A 50 30.26 -21.67 13.82
CA THR A 50 31.15 -20.65 14.40
C THR A 50 30.45 -19.59 15.24
N SER A 51 29.12 -19.69 15.38
CA SER A 51 28.31 -18.75 16.13
C SER A 51 27.00 -19.40 16.55
N ASN A 52 27.07 -20.41 17.42
CA ASN A 52 25.88 -21.13 17.91
C ASN A 52 25.05 -20.24 18.85
N LYS A 53 24.15 -19.43 18.29
CA LYS A 53 23.29 -18.52 19.07
C LYS A 53 21.95 -19.14 19.40
N GLY A 54 21.90 -20.45 19.65
CA GLY A 54 20.65 -21.11 20.01
C GLY A 54 20.18 -22.27 19.13
N SER A 55 20.88 -22.56 18.03
CA SER A 55 20.36 -23.50 17.03
C SER A 55 20.60 -24.96 17.39
N VAL A 56 21.66 -25.26 18.14
CA VAL A 56 21.99 -26.63 18.54
C VAL A 56 22.40 -26.64 20.01
N PRO A 57 21.56 -27.15 20.94
CA PRO A 57 21.95 -27.23 22.35
C PRO A 57 22.96 -28.37 22.57
N ASP A 58 23.87 -28.17 23.52
CA ASP A 58 24.64 -29.25 24.13
C ASP A 58 23.75 -30.06 25.11
N GLU A 59 24.31 -31.11 25.71
CA GLU A 59 23.59 -31.98 26.66
C GLU A 59 23.05 -31.26 27.91
N ASN A 60 23.54 -30.04 28.19
CA ASN A 60 23.14 -29.20 29.32
C ASN A 60 22.23 -28.04 28.88
N GLY A 61 21.87 -27.95 27.60
CA GLY A 61 21.06 -26.86 27.04
C GLY A 61 21.83 -25.57 26.75
N ASN A 62 23.16 -25.59 26.78
CA ASN A 62 23.99 -24.45 26.36
C ASN A 62 24.24 -24.48 24.84
N TYR A 63 24.71 -23.37 24.28
CA TYR A 63 24.95 -23.26 22.83
C TYR A 63 26.42 -22.90 22.52
N PRO A 64 27.39 -23.80 22.78
CA PRO A 64 28.77 -23.59 22.36
C PRO A 64 28.91 -23.74 20.84
N ASP A 65 29.93 -23.11 20.26
CA ASP A 65 30.37 -23.40 18.88
C ASP A 65 30.70 -24.89 18.75
N TRP A 66 30.68 -25.46 17.56
CA TRP A 66 30.96 -26.89 17.39
C TRP A 66 31.50 -27.27 16.03
N VAL A 67 32.17 -28.41 16.01
CA VAL A 67 32.74 -29.06 14.83
C VAL A 67 32.22 -30.48 14.77
N GLU A 68 31.68 -30.88 13.63
CA GLU A 68 31.31 -32.25 13.33
C GLU A 68 32.29 -32.91 12.36
N LEU A 69 32.65 -34.16 12.68
CA LEU A 69 33.41 -35.05 11.82
C LEU A 69 32.55 -36.22 11.36
N LYS A 70 32.72 -36.62 10.09
CA LYS A 70 32.07 -37.81 9.50
C LYS A 70 33.11 -38.87 9.17
N ASN A 71 32.84 -40.12 9.56
CA ASN A 71 33.58 -41.27 9.05
C ASN A 71 32.97 -41.74 7.72
N THR A 72 33.61 -41.35 6.62
CA THR A 72 33.22 -41.69 5.24
C THR A 72 33.57 -43.14 4.84
N GLY A 73 34.26 -43.87 5.71
CA GLY A 73 34.69 -45.24 5.49
C GLY A 73 33.60 -46.27 5.75
N SER A 74 33.82 -47.50 5.29
CA SER A 74 32.89 -48.63 5.47
C SER A 74 33.12 -49.43 6.76
N THR A 75 33.99 -48.96 7.65
CA THR A 75 34.31 -49.63 8.94
C THR A 75 34.40 -48.60 10.06
N THR A 76 34.08 -49.01 11.29
CA THR A 76 34.31 -48.23 12.52
C THR A 76 35.77 -47.78 12.60
N LEU A 77 35.98 -46.49 12.88
CA LEU A 77 37.29 -45.87 13.00
C LEU A 77 37.56 -45.48 14.47
N ASP A 78 38.70 -45.90 15.01
CA ASP A 78 39.20 -45.40 16.30
C ASP A 78 39.95 -44.09 16.06
N VAL A 79 39.41 -43.00 16.61
CA VAL A 79 39.95 -41.65 16.47
C VAL A 79 40.66 -41.19 17.74
N GLY A 80 40.82 -42.08 18.73
CA GLY A 80 41.53 -41.77 19.96
C GLY A 80 42.96 -41.30 19.68
N GLY A 81 43.31 -40.12 20.20
CA GLY A 81 44.61 -39.48 19.97
C GLY A 81 44.71 -38.59 18.73
N PHE A 82 43.66 -38.49 17.90
CA PHE A 82 43.62 -37.54 16.79
C PHE A 82 43.53 -36.11 17.34
N GLY A 83 43.97 -35.13 16.56
CA GLY A 83 44.05 -33.73 16.96
C GLY A 83 43.09 -32.80 16.22
N LEU A 84 42.62 -31.76 16.89
CA LEU A 84 41.87 -30.64 16.30
C LEU A 84 42.45 -29.30 16.77
N THR A 85 42.56 -28.33 15.86
CA THR A 85 43.01 -26.96 16.17
C THR A 85 42.43 -25.93 15.21
N ASP A 86 42.10 -24.75 15.71
CA ASP A 86 41.71 -23.53 14.98
C ASP A 86 42.91 -22.65 14.56
N ASP A 87 44.11 -22.97 15.06
CA ASP A 87 45.37 -22.30 14.72
C ASP A 87 46.52 -23.29 14.71
N LEU A 88 46.91 -23.74 13.51
CA LEU A 88 48.01 -24.68 13.33
C LEU A 88 49.36 -24.13 13.84
N THR A 89 49.53 -22.81 13.90
CA THR A 89 50.77 -22.21 14.41
C THR A 89 50.92 -22.36 15.93
N ALA A 90 49.79 -22.56 16.63
CA ALA A 90 49.74 -22.87 18.06
C ALA A 90 49.81 -24.39 18.35
N GLY A 91 49.85 -25.23 17.33
CA GLY A 91 49.85 -26.70 17.45
C GLY A 91 48.45 -27.29 17.70
N VAL A 92 48.41 -28.58 18.06
CA VAL A 92 47.16 -29.30 18.40
C VAL A 92 46.61 -28.75 19.71
N LYS A 93 45.36 -28.28 19.72
CA LYS A 93 44.70 -27.72 20.92
C LYS A 93 43.72 -28.69 21.58
N TYR A 94 43.09 -29.57 20.82
CA TYR A 94 42.21 -30.62 21.32
C TYR A 94 42.69 -31.98 20.83
N VAL A 95 42.68 -32.98 21.72
CA VAL A 95 43.03 -34.37 21.41
C VAL A 95 41.85 -35.26 21.78
N PHE A 96 41.37 -36.07 20.84
CA PHE A 96 40.28 -37.01 21.08
C PHE A 96 40.64 -38.00 22.19
N PRO A 97 39.75 -38.25 23.19
CA PRO A 97 40.01 -39.21 24.25
C PRO A 97 40.32 -40.61 23.74
N SER A 98 41.19 -41.34 24.43
CA SER A 98 41.52 -42.72 24.09
C SER A 98 40.26 -43.60 24.03
N GLY A 99 40.11 -44.38 22.96
CA GLY A 99 38.96 -45.26 22.76
C GLY A 99 37.73 -44.59 22.14
N THR A 100 37.82 -43.32 21.72
CA THR A 100 36.77 -42.65 20.94
C THR A 100 36.65 -43.33 19.58
N LYS A 101 35.45 -43.82 19.24
CA LYS A 101 35.18 -44.51 17.99
C LYS A 101 34.06 -43.84 17.23
N VAL A 102 34.19 -43.78 15.91
CA VAL A 102 33.16 -43.30 14.98
C VAL A 102 32.76 -44.47 14.09
N GLU A 103 31.49 -44.88 14.14
CA GLU A 103 30.98 -45.99 13.33
C GLU A 103 31.11 -45.73 11.83
N ALA A 104 31.01 -46.78 11.01
CA ALA A 104 30.98 -46.63 9.55
C ALA A 104 29.81 -45.72 9.13
N GLY A 105 30.09 -44.63 8.41
CA GLY A 105 29.09 -43.61 8.07
C GLY A 105 28.63 -42.73 9.24
N GLY A 106 29.17 -42.92 10.45
CA GLY A 106 28.77 -42.21 11.66
C GLY A 106 29.38 -40.81 11.77
N TYR A 107 28.81 -40.05 12.70
CA TYR A 107 29.16 -38.67 13.01
C TYR A 107 29.68 -38.54 14.44
N ILE A 108 30.51 -37.53 14.68
CA ILE A 108 30.92 -37.12 16.02
C ILE A 108 31.01 -35.60 16.10
N VAL A 109 30.41 -35.02 17.15
CA VAL A 109 30.41 -33.58 17.40
C VAL A 109 31.37 -33.26 18.53
N VAL A 110 32.19 -32.24 18.35
CA VAL A 110 33.09 -31.66 19.35
C VAL A 110 32.64 -30.24 19.64
N TRP A 111 32.33 -29.96 20.91
CA TRP A 111 31.86 -28.65 21.37
C TRP A 111 33.04 -27.72 21.68
N CYS A 112 33.15 -26.61 20.97
CA CYS A 112 34.17 -25.57 21.10
C CYS A 112 33.73 -24.49 22.10
N SER A 113 33.72 -24.83 23.40
CA SER A 113 33.23 -23.92 24.46
C SER A 113 34.24 -22.85 24.89
N GLY A 114 35.53 -23.08 24.63
CA GLY A 114 36.65 -22.29 25.19
C GLY A 114 37.17 -22.80 26.53
N GLU A 115 36.55 -23.83 27.12
CA GLU A 115 36.97 -24.42 28.40
C GLU A 115 37.07 -25.95 28.28
N SER A 116 38.20 -26.54 28.70
CA SER A 116 38.36 -28.00 28.71
C SER A 116 37.67 -28.61 29.92
N THR A 117 36.46 -29.11 29.74
CA THR A 117 35.74 -29.91 30.76
C THR A 117 35.97 -31.42 30.63
N GLY A 118 36.75 -31.85 29.63
CA GLY A 118 36.98 -33.26 29.29
C GLY A 118 35.98 -33.78 28.25
N GLY A 119 36.20 -35.00 27.73
CA GLY A 119 35.30 -35.60 26.74
C GLY A 119 35.37 -34.92 25.36
N LEU A 120 34.21 -34.70 24.74
CA LEU A 120 34.06 -34.09 23.41
C LEU A 120 33.89 -32.56 23.49
N VAL A 121 34.68 -31.91 24.35
CA VAL A 121 34.68 -30.46 24.55
C VAL A 121 36.09 -29.90 24.33
N ALA A 122 36.23 -29.05 23.32
CA ALA A 122 37.48 -28.42 22.93
C ALA A 122 37.73 -27.10 23.71
N PRO A 123 38.99 -26.83 24.12
CA PRO A 123 39.35 -25.66 24.93
C PRO A 123 39.49 -24.35 24.13
N PHE A 124 38.82 -24.25 22.98
CA PHE A 124 38.85 -23.05 22.13
C PHE A 124 37.44 -22.77 21.60
N ARG A 125 37.20 -21.52 21.20
CA ARG A 125 36.01 -21.08 20.46
C ARG A 125 36.38 -20.88 19.00
N LEU A 126 35.38 -20.82 18.13
CA LEU A 126 35.61 -20.61 16.70
C LEU A 126 35.34 -19.15 16.33
N SER A 127 36.17 -18.62 15.43
CA SER A 127 35.95 -17.36 14.74
C SER A 127 35.76 -17.60 13.25
N ALA A 128 34.97 -16.73 12.62
CA ALA A 128 34.74 -16.73 11.17
C ALA A 128 36.03 -16.51 10.33
N SER A 129 37.18 -16.24 10.96
CA SER A 129 38.48 -16.06 10.32
C SER A 129 39.45 -17.22 10.52
N ASP A 130 39.08 -18.24 11.30
CA ASP A 130 40.01 -19.29 11.71
C ASP A 130 40.26 -20.32 10.61
N SER A 131 41.34 -21.09 10.77
CA SER A 131 41.64 -22.25 9.92
C SER A 131 41.57 -23.49 10.79
N LEU A 132 40.49 -24.26 10.63
CA LEU A 132 40.26 -25.49 11.36
C LEU A 132 41.04 -26.63 10.70
N VAL A 133 41.87 -27.32 11.48
CA VAL A 133 42.75 -28.39 11.01
C VAL A 133 42.52 -29.66 11.82
N LEU A 134 42.20 -30.74 11.12
CA LEU A 134 42.10 -32.10 11.65
C LEU A 134 43.41 -32.85 11.43
N LEU A 135 43.92 -33.52 12.46
CA LEU A 135 45.27 -34.11 12.49
C LEU A 135 45.19 -35.58 12.93
N ASP A 136 46.05 -36.43 12.37
CA ASP A 136 46.24 -37.81 12.84
C ASP A 136 47.09 -37.87 14.13
N VAL A 137 47.26 -39.07 14.68
CA VAL A 137 48.05 -39.32 15.90
C VAL A 137 49.54 -38.97 15.78
N THR A 138 50.05 -38.79 14.57
CA THR A 138 51.44 -38.40 14.29
C THR A 138 51.59 -36.91 13.96
N GLY A 139 50.47 -36.18 13.89
CA GLY A 139 50.41 -34.75 13.57
C GLY A 139 50.34 -34.45 12.08
N ASN A 140 50.06 -35.42 11.19
CA ASN A 140 49.80 -35.12 9.79
C ASN A 140 48.39 -34.57 9.60
N THR A 141 48.22 -33.62 8.69
CA THR A 141 46.91 -33.04 8.36
C THR A 141 46.04 -34.05 7.60
N LEU A 142 44.83 -34.27 8.10
CA LEU A 142 43.80 -35.11 7.48
C LEU A 142 42.80 -34.27 6.69
N ASP A 143 42.34 -33.16 7.27
CA ASP A 143 41.39 -32.24 6.61
C ASP A 143 41.64 -30.81 7.11
N THR A 144 41.25 -29.82 6.32
CA THR A 144 41.38 -28.41 6.66
C THR A 144 40.24 -27.59 6.08
N LEU A 145 39.75 -26.63 6.88
CA LEU A 145 38.72 -25.69 6.48
C LEU A 145 39.10 -24.27 6.91
N VAL A 146 39.14 -23.35 5.94
CA VAL A 146 39.15 -21.92 6.25
C VAL A 146 37.72 -21.48 6.49
N LEU A 147 37.43 -21.00 7.70
CA LEU A 147 36.09 -20.58 8.10
C LEU A 147 35.71 -19.25 7.44
N ARG A 148 34.40 -18.99 7.39
CA ARG A 148 33.82 -17.73 6.93
C ARG A 148 32.54 -17.44 7.71
N ALA A 149 32.12 -16.19 7.71
CA ALA A 149 30.86 -15.80 8.35
C ALA A 149 29.67 -16.43 7.61
N VAL A 150 28.69 -16.89 8.39
CA VAL A 150 27.38 -17.38 7.95
C VAL A 150 26.29 -16.59 8.70
N ALA A 151 25.04 -16.64 8.22
CA ALA A 151 23.94 -16.02 8.96
C ALA A 151 23.81 -16.62 10.37
N SER A 152 23.33 -15.81 11.31
CA SER A 152 23.14 -16.25 12.69
C SER A 152 22.20 -17.45 12.74
N GLY A 153 22.68 -18.57 13.29
CA GLY A 153 21.91 -19.81 13.39
C GLY A 153 22.07 -20.80 12.25
N ASN A 154 22.86 -20.47 11.22
CA ASN A 154 23.27 -21.37 10.14
C ASN A 154 24.68 -21.91 10.36
N THR A 155 24.99 -23.04 9.74
CA THR A 155 26.29 -23.71 9.75
C THR A 155 26.99 -23.60 8.40
N LEU A 156 28.31 -23.86 8.38
CA LEU A 156 29.05 -24.16 7.15
C LEU A 156 29.14 -25.69 7.04
N ALA A 157 28.54 -26.28 6.01
CA ALA A 157 28.41 -27.73 5.85
C ALA A 157 28.84 -28.18 4.44
N LYS A 158 29.35 -29.42 4.31
CA LYS A 158 29.61 -30.03 2.99
C LYS A 158 28.31 -30.52 2.37
N ASP A 159 27.97 -30.02 1.18
CA ASP A 159 26.84 -30.50 0.39
C ASP A 159 27.11 -31.88 -0.26
N ALA A 160 26.14 -32.42 -1.01
CA ALA A 160 26.26 -33.71 -1.69
C ALA A 160 27.40 -33.77 -2.74
N SER A 161 27.91 -32.62 -3.21
CA SER A 161 29.06 -32.53 -4.11
C SER A 161 30.40 -32.43 -3.37
N GLY A 162 30.36 -32.28 -2.03
CA GLY A 162 31.52 -32.06 -1.18
C GLY A 162 31.93 -30.59 -1.07
N ALA A 163 31.13 -29.65 -1.59
CA ALA A 163 31.41 -28.22 -1.51
C ALA A 163 30.89 -27.64 -0.18
N TRP A 164 31.66 -26.72 0.41
CA TRP A 164 31.25 -26.02 1.64
C TRP A 164 30.25 -24.90 1.32
N THR A 165 29.02 -25.06 1.80
CA THR A 165 27.92 -24.10 1.65
C THR A 165 27.30 -23.78 3.00
N GLU A 166 26.59 -22.66 3.06
CA GLU A 166 25.79 -22.29 4.23
C GLU A 166 24.49 -23.09 4.25
N MET A 167 24.16 -23.72 5.38
CA MET A 167 22.98 -24.59 5.56
C MET A 167 22.37 -24.43 6.96
N LYS A 168 21.16 -24.97 7.14
CA LYS A 168 20.60 -25.20 8.49
C LYS A 168 21.41 -26.30 9.21
N PRO A 169 21.59 -26.21 10.54
CA PRO A 169 22.33 -27.20 11.30
C PRO A 169 21.70 -28.60 11.22
N SER A 170 22.53 -29.62 11.03
CA SER A 170 22.11 -31.03 11.00
C SER A 170 23.01 -31.99 11.80
N PRO A 171 23.47 -31.65 13.02
CA PRO A 171 24.44 -32.45 13.74
C PRO A 171 23.92 -33.87 14.02
N GLY A 172 24.71 -34.87 13.65
CA GLY A 172 24.40 -36.29 13.73
C GLY A 172 23.62 -36.85 12.54
N TYR A 173 23.28 -36.02 11.55
CA TYR A 173 22.50 -36.38 10.36
C TYR A 173 23.23 -35.98 9.07
N ASP A 174 22.73 -36.41 7.90
CA ASP A 174 23.30 -35.97 6.62
C ASP A 174 22.98 -34.49 6.36
N ASN A 175 24.00 -33.70 5.97
CA ASN A 175 23.95 -32.29 5.56
C ASN A 175 23.00 -32.01 4.38
N THR A 176 21.71 -32.14 4.61
CA THR A 176 20.61 -32.08 3.65
C THR A 176 19.39 -31.47 4.33
N GLU A 177 18.44 -30.94 3.56
CA GLU A 177 17.17 -30.45 4.13
C GLU A 177 16.46 -31.54 4.97
N ALA A 178 16.52 -32.80 4.53
CA ALA A 178 15.93 -33.91 5.26
C ALA A 178 16.65 -34.21 6.59
N GLY A 179 17.97 -34.09 6.62
CA GLY A 179 18.75 -34.27 7.85
C GLY A 179 18.56 -33.12 8.84
N ALA A 180 18.51 -31.87 8.35
CA ALA A 180 18.17 -30.72 9.17
C ALA A 180 16.75 -30.85 9.75
N ALA A 181 15.77 -31.28 8.95
CA ALA A 181 14.41 -31.54 9.43
C ALA A 181 14.36 -32.68 10.47
N ALA A 182 15.16 -33.74 10.31
CA ALA A 182 15.25 -34.82 11.28
C ALA A 182 15.90 -34.37 12.61
N PHE A 183 16.93 -33.52 12.53
CA PHE A 183 17.50 -32.86 13.70
C PHE A 183 16.49 -31.94 14.39
N GLU A 184 15.81 -31.06 13.65
CA GLU A 184 14.75 -30.18 14.17
C GLU A 184 13.63 -30.99 14.84
N ALA A 185 13.19 -32.10 14.23
CA ALA A 185 12.21 -33.00 14.81
C ALA A 185 12.70 -33.66 16.11
N SER A 186 14.01 -33.91 16.24
CA SER A 186 14.60 -34.43 17.48
C SER A 186 14.63 -33.42 18.63
N LEU A 187 14.48 -32.12 18.33
CA LEU A 187 14.35 -31.04 19.32
C LEU A 187 12.90 -30.81 19.77
N GLN A 188 11.92 -31.38 19.05
CA GLN A 188 10.51 -31.36 19.45
C GLN A 188 10.24 -32.55 20.38
N GLY A 189 10.30 -32.34 21.69
CA GLY A 189 10.04 -33.38 22.70
C GLY A 189 8.58 -33.38 23.18
N ASP A 190 8.05 -34.58 23.45
CA ASP A 190 6.71 -34.91 23.99
C ASP A 190 6.45 -34.41 25.44
N GLU A 191 6.85 -33.19 25.82
CA GLU A 191 6.52 -32.59 27.14
C GLU A 191 5.30 -31.67 27.01
N ASP A 192 4.10 -32.21 26.84
CA ASP A 192 2.86 -31.40 26.94
C ASP A 192 2.53 -31.15 28.42
N LEU A 193 2.76 -29.92 28.88
CA LEU A 193 2.42 -29.47 30.23
C LEU A 193 0.97 -28.99 30.35
N GLY A 194 0.22 -28.88 29.25
CA GLY A 194 -1.08 -28.22 29.20
C GLY A 194 -1.02 -26.73 29.57
N VAL A 195 0.15 -26.10 29.42
CA VAL A 195 0.39 -24.67 29.65
C VAL A 195 0.79 -24.02 28.34
N THR A 196 0.17 -22.89 28.02
CA THR A 196 0.38 -22.15 26.75
C THR A 196 0.65 -20.67 27.03
N ILE A 197 1.28 -19.99 26.09
CA ILE A 197 1.32 -18.52 26.08
C ILE A 197 -0.10 -18.05 25.77
N ASN A 198 -0.68 -17.22 26.64
CA ASN A 198 -2.09 -16.83 26.55
C ASN A 198 -2.28 -15.39 26.06
N GLU A 199 -1.50 -14.48 26.61
CA GLU A 199 -1.57 -13.06 26.31
C GLU A 199 -0.18 -12.42 26.51
N PHE A 200 0.19 -11.41 25.73
CA PHE A 200 1.41 -10.65 25.99
C PHE A 200 1.33 -9.21 25.47
N MET A 201 2.12 -8.32 26.07
CA MET A 201 2.22 -6.92 25.67
C MET A 201 3.69 -6.47 25.67
N ALA A 202 4.24 -6.27 24.48
CA ALA A 202 5.57 -5.78 24.15
C ALA A 202 5.66 -4.24 24.05
N ALA A 203 4.54 -3.54 24.19
CA ALA A 203 4.48 -2.09 24.18
C ALA A 203 3.56 -1.59 25.31
N ASN A 204 3.84 -2.00 26.54
CA ASN A 204 3.08 -1.58 27.71
C ASN A 204 3.50 -0.17 28.14
N ALA A 205 2.57 0.78 28.14
CA ALA A 205 2.85 2.16 28.54
C ALA A 205 1.98 2.63 29.70
N THR A 206 0.75 2.11 29.78
CA THR A 206 -0.22 2.51 30.80
C THR A 206 -1.12 1.35 31.26
N THR A 207 -1.01 0.16 30.68
CA THR A 207 -1.95 -0.94 30.95
C THR A 207 -1.75 -1.56 32.32
N LEU A 208 -0.56 -2.10 32.58
CA LEU A 208 -0.26 -2.79 33.84
C LEU A 208 1.11 -2.32 34.36
N ALA A 209 1.15 -1.68 35.53
CA ALA A 209 2.41 -1.37 36.17
C ALA A 209 2.87 -2.58 37.01
N ASP A 210 4.17 -2.83 37.04
CA ASP A 210 4.78 -3.72 38.05
C ASP A 210 4.83 -3.03 39.43
N ALA A 211 5.29 -3.76 40.45
CA ALA A 211 5.38 -3.28 41.83
C ALA A 211 6.34 -2.11 42.01
N TYR A 212 7.20 -1.82 41.02
CA TYR A 212 8.07 -0.65 41.01
C TYR A 212 7.37 0.58 40.40
N GLY A 213 6.12 0.43 39.93
CA GLY A 213 5.37 1.45 39.23
C GLY A 213 5.80 1.64 37.77
N VAL A 214 6.54 0.67 37.21
CA VAL A 214 7.05 0.71 35.83
C VAL A 214 6.11 -0.10 34.94
N TYR A 215 5.77 0.43 33.77
CA TYR A 215 4.99 -0.29 32.76
C TYR A 215 5.92 -1.17 31.93
N SER A 216 6.41 -2.23 32.55
CA SER A 216 7.27 -3.22 31.91
C SER A 216 6.46 -4.06 30.92
N ASP A 217 7.09 -4.52 29.84
CA ASP A 217 6.47 -5.50 28.96
C ASP A 217 6.12 -6.76 29.75
N TRP A 218 5.17 -7.57 29.29
CA TRP A 218 4.77 -8.76 30.03
C TRP A 218 4.27 -9.88 29.12
N ILE A 219 4.41 -11.10 29.62
CA ILE A 219 3.90 -12.34 29.03
C ILE A 219 3.02 -13.02 30.07
N GLU A 220 1.87 -13.53 29.66
CA GLU A 220 0.97 -14.34 30.45
C GLU A 220 0.96 -15.79 29.96
N LEU A 221 1.04 -16.72 30.90
CA LEU A 221 0.83 -18.14 30.67
C LEU A 221 -0.50 -18.61 31.24
N TYR A 222 -1.19 -19.49 30.54
CA TYR A 222 -2.45 -20.10 30.97
C TYR A 222 -2.30 -21.60 31.18
N ASN A 223 -2.81 -22.11 32.32
CA ASN A 223 -2.87 -23.54 32.61
C ASN A 223 -4.25 -24.11 32.23
N SER A 224 -4.29 -24.85 31.13
CA SER A 224 -5.52 -25.49 30.62
C SER A 224 -5.93 -26.75 31.39
N ASN A 225 -5.11 -27.25 32.32
CA ASN A 225 -5.42 -28.45 33.09
C ASN A 225 -6.44 -28.20 34.21
N ASP A 226 -7.06 -29.30 34.69
CA ASP A 226 -7.89 -29.31 35.89
C ASP A 226 -7.06 -29.47 37.19
N ALA A 227 -5.73 -29.47 37.08
CA ALA A 227 -4.77 -29.55 38.18
C ALA A 227 -3.72 -28.44 38.07
N GLU A 228 -3.07 -28.11 39.19
CA GLU A 228 -1.92 -27.20 39.23
C GLU A 228 -0.73 -27.77 38.45
N VAL A 229 0.01 -26.90 37.75
CA VAL A 229 1.21 -27.26 36.99
C VAL A 229 2.44 -26.57 37.58
N ASP A 230 3.49 -27.34 37.80
CA ASP A 230 4.81 -26.85 38.20
C ASP A 230 5.66 -26.53 36.97
N LEU A 231 6.11 -25.28 36.88
CA LEU A 231 6.99 -24.77 35.82
C LEU A 231 8.46 -24.72 36.24
N SER A 232 8.82 -25.16 37.44
CA SER A 232 10.21 -25.18 37.92
C SER A 232 11.16 -25.80 36.89
N GLY A 233 12.17 -25.01 36.48
CA GLY A 233 13.16 -25.42 35.51
C GLY A 233 12.72 -25.35 34.04
N CYS A 234 11.49 -24.96 33.72
CA CYS A 234 11.05 -24.64 32.36
C CYS A 234 11.66 -23.30 31.90
N GLY A 235 11.56 -22.98 30.61
CA GLY A 235 12.13 -21.78 30.01
C GLY A 235 11.13 -20.77 29.47
N LEU A 236 11.50 -19.49 29.48
CA LEU A 236 10.80 -18.41 28.80
C LEU A 236 11.80 -17.58 27.98
N SER A 237 11.39 -17.10 26.81
CA SER A 237 12.25 -16.30 25.94
C SER A 237 11.50 -15.37 25.00
N ASP A 238 12.21 -14.36 24.49
CA ASP A 238 11.83 -13.44 23.41
C ASP A 238 12.37 -13.89 22.02
N THR A 239 12.94 -15.11 21.93
CA THR A 239 13.50 -15.63 20.68
C THR A 239 13.45 -17.15 20.57
N LEU A 240 13.01 -17.64 19.40
CA LEU A 240 13.03 -19.07 19.04
C LEU A 240 14.44 -19.66 19.03
N SER A 241 15.45 -18.83 18.75
CA SER A 241 16.83 -19.29 18.76
C SER A 241 17.26 -19.68 20.18
N GLN A 242 16.91 -18.93 21.21
CA GLN A 242 17.32 -19.22 22.59
C GLN A 242 16.08 -19.49 23.44
N PRO A 243 15.42 -20.65 23.30
CA PRO A 243 14.09 -20.91 23.87
C PRO A 243 14.04 -20.86 25.41
N LYS A 244 15.18 -20.76 26.09
CA LYS A 244 15.33 -20.77 27.56
C LYS A 244 16.23 -19.63 28.07
N LYS A 245 16.01 -18.40 27.59
CA LYS A 245 16.73 -17.20 28.09
C LYS A 245 16.50 -16.95 29.57
N TYR A 246 15.28 -17.21 30.04
CA TYR A 246 14.91 -17.21 31.45
C TYR A 246 14.55 -18.63 31.86
N THR A 247 15.01 -19.08 33.03
CA THR A 247 14.61 -20.35 33.63
C THR A 247 13.73 -20.07 34.83
N PHE A 248 12.52 -20.64 34.84
CA PHE A 248 11.59 -20.46 35.96
C PHE A 248 12.19 -20.99 37.27
N PRO A 249 12.19 -20.18 38.35
CA PRO A 249 12.74 -20.58 39.65
C PRO A 249 11.94 -21.72 40.28
N GLU A 250 12.57 -22.47 41.19
CA GLU A 250 11.90 -23.52 41.96
C GLU A 250 10.65 -22.99 42.68
N GLY A 251 9.56 -23.73 42.60
CA GLY A 251 8.28 -23.39 43.21
C GLY A 251 7.38 -22.50 42.36
N THR A 252 7.71 -22.26 41.09
CA THR A 252 6.83 -21.54 40.15
C THR A 252 5.68 -22.45 39.74
N VAL A 253 4.47 -22.18 40.22
CA VAL A 253 3.27 -22.98 39.93
C VAL A 253 2.15 -22.13 39.33
N ILE A 254 1.35 -22.73 38.45
CA ILE A 254 0.10 -22.13 37.94
C ILE A 254 -1.08 -23.00 38.39
N PRO A 255 -2.04 -22.47 39.17
CA PRO A 255 -3.23 -23.21 39.59
C PRO A 255 -4.03 -23.77 38.40
N ALA A 256 -4.89 -24.76 38.66
CA ALA A 256 -5.82 -25.28 37.66
C ALA A 256 -6.67 -24.14 37.06
N LYS A 257 -6.72 -24.04 35.73
CA LYS A 257 -7.38 -22.93 35.00
C LYS A 257 -6.88 -21.53 35.37
N GLY A 258 -5.69 -21.43 35.95
CA GLY A 258 -5.08 -20.18 36.40
C GLY A 258 -4.20 -19.51 35.34
N TYR A 259 -3.83 -18.27 35.64
CA TYR A 259 -2.97 -17.42 34.82
C TYR A 259 -1.73 -17.04 35.62
N LEU A 260 -0.59 -16.91 34.94
CA LEU A 260 0.65 -16.39 35.51
C LEU A 260 1.17 -15.26 34.62
N VAL A 261 1.22 -14.04 35.16
CA VAL A 261 1.80 -12.87 34.49
C VAL A 261 3.27 -12.75 34.88
N ILE A 262 4.13 -12.58 33.87
CA ILE A 262 5.56 -12.42 34.00
C ILE A 262 5.98 -11.08 33.37
N PHE A 263 6.55 -10.18 34.16
CA PHE A 263 7.06 -8.90 33.66
C PHE A 263 8.43 -9.08 33.01
N CYS A 264 8.54 -8.77 31.72
CA CYS A 264 9.77 -8.69 30.95
C CYS A 264 10.44 -7.33 31.20
N SER A 265 10.97 -7.15 32.41
CA SER A 265 11.46 -5.84 32.87
C SER A 265 12.98 -5.70 32.84
N GLY A 266 13.71 -6.77 32.51
CA GLY A 266 15.17 -6.85 32.72
C GLY A 266 15.59 -7.19 34.16
N ASN A 267 14.64 -7.34 35.09
CA ASN A 267 14.87 -7.90 36.44
C ASN A 267 14.64 -9.43 36.40
N GLU A 268 15.03 -10.18 37.43
CA GLU A 268 14.92 -11.64 37.44
C GLU A 268 14.32 -12.17 38.75
N GLY A 269 13.39 -13.11 38.65
CA GLY A 269 12.83 -13.84 39.78
C GLY A 269 11.61 -13.16 40.42
N PHE A 270 11.23 -13.65 41.60
CA PHE A 270 10.09 -13.13 42.36
C PHE A 270 10.46 -11.86 43.15
N THR A 271 9.60 -10.85 43.11
CA THR A 271 9.68 -9.67 43.98
C THR A 271 9.13 -9.97 45.38
N GLU A 272 9.31 -9.04 46.32
CA GLU A 272 8.72 -9.14 47.66
C GLU A 272 7.17 -9.14 47.64
N SER A 273 6.55 -8.57 46.60
CA SER A 273 5.10 -8.60 46.38
C SER A 273 4.62 -9.89 45.70
N GLY A 274 5.53 -10.77 45.28
CA GLY A 274 5.21 -12.04 44.61
C GLY A 274 5.06 -11.94 43.09
N GLU A 275 5.43 -10.83 42.46
CA GLU A 275 5.45 -10.68 41.00
C GLU A 275 6.68 -11.37 40.42
N LEU A 276 6.52 -12.00 39.25
CA LEU A 276 7.62 -12.69 38.58
C LEU A 276 8.20 -11.82 37.46
N HIS A 277 9.52 -11.66 37.43
CA HIS A 277 10.22 -10.89 36.42
C HIS A 277 11.19 -11.76 35.59
N ALA A 278 11.26 -11.47 34.30
CA ALA A 278 12.20 -12.06 33.35
C ALA A 278 13.27 -11.04 32.92
N PRO A 279 14.55 -11.47 32.76
CA PRO A 279 15.72 -10.60 32.56
C PRO A 279 15.85 -10.03 31.14
N PHE A 280 14.77 -9.99 30.37
CA PHE A 280 14.71 -9.41 29.03
C PHE A 280 13.45 -8.53 28.90
N GLY A 281 13.40 -7.69 27.87
CA GLY A 281 12.21 -6.94 27.46
C GLY A 281 11.74 -7.39 26.09
N LEU A 282 10.59 -6.91 25.64
CA LEU A 282 10.04 -7.26 24.32
C LEU A 282 10.10 -6.05 23.37
N ARG A 283 10.39 -6.31 22.10
CA ARG A 283 10.30 -5.35 21.01
C ARG A 283 8.88 -5.32 20.50
N ALA A 284 8.38 -4.12 20.23
CA ALA A 284 7.07 -3.92 19.61
C ALA A 284 6.99 -4.39 18.13
N TYR A 285 8.05 -4.94 17.55
CA TYR A 285 8.07 -5.42 16.16
C TYR A 285 9.08 -6.55 15.96
N GLN A 286 8.71 -7.52 15.11
CA GLN A 286 9.53 -8.64 14.64
C GLN A 286 10.27 -9.36 15.77
N GLU A 287 9.52 -9.99 16.67
CA GLU A 287 10.07 -10.77 17.77
C GLU A 287 9.21 -12.01 18.06
N ASP A 288 9.72 -12.89 18.92
CA ASP A 288 9.07 -14.12 19.34
C ASP A 288 8.68 -14.03 20.81
N VAL A 289 7.68 -14.80 21.22
CA VAL A 289 7.46 -15.19 22.61
C VAL A 289 7.53 -16.71 22.66
N VAL A 290 8.33 -17.27 23.57
CA VAL A 290 8.62 -18.71 23.58
C VAL A 290 8.53 -19.25 24.99
N LEU A 291 7.75 -20.32 25.16
CA LEU A 291 7.71 -21.17 26.34
C LEU A 291 8.43 -22.49 26.01
N SER A 292 9.36 -22.92 26.85
CA SER A 292 10.08 -24.18 26.67
C SER A 292 10.06 -25.07 27.90
N GLY A 293 10.16 -26.38 27.67
CA GLY A 293 10.20 -27.41 28.69
C GLY A 293 11.52 -27.42 29.44
N ARG A 294 11.66 -28.36 30.37
CA ARG A 294 12.83 -28.39 31.27
C ARG A 294 14.14 -28.62 30.53
N ARG A 295 14.06 -29.28 29.37
CA ARG A 295 15.19 -29.60 28.50
C ARG A 295 15.40 -28.60 27.37
N GLY A 296 14.66 -27.47 27.36
CA GLY A 296 14.73 -26.45 26.32
C GLY A 296 13.91 -26.77 25.06
N THR A 297 13.11 -27.83 25.07
CA THR A 297 12.15 -28.17 24.01
C THR A 297 11.05 -27.12 23.95
N ILE A 298 10.75 -26.54 22.80
CA ILE A 298 9.68 -25.52 22.68
C ILE A 298 8.32 -26.19 22.93
N LEU A 299 7.55 -25.65 23.87
CA LEU A 299 6.20 -26.12 24.20
C LEU A 299 5.13 -25.27 23.50
N ASP A 300 5.33 -23.95 23.50
CA ASP A 300 4.48 -23.01 22.78
C ASP A 300 5.32 -21.81 22.35
N SER A 301 4.95 -21.20 21.22
CA SER A 301 5.63 -20.00 20.73
C SER A 301 4.75 -19.20 19.79
N PHE A 302 5.01 -17.89 19.72
CA PHE A 302 4.36 -17.01 18.76
C PHE A 302 5.32 -15.93 18.25
N SER A 303 5.41 -15.78 16.93
CA SER A 303 6.20 -14.73 16.27
C SER A 303 5.26 -13.64 15.75
N TYR A 304 5.55 -12.37 16.08
CA TYR A 304 4.69 -11.24 15.72
C TYR A 304 5.45 -10.16 14.94
N SER A 305 4.76 -9.51 14.01
CA SER A 305 5.35 -8.51 13.11
C SER A 305 5.37 -7.10 13.71
N ALA A 306 4.30 -6.69 14.38
CA ALA A 306 4.16 -5.43 15.10
C ALA A 306 3.10 -5.54 16.20
N GLN A 307 3.22 -4.72 17.25
CA GLN A 307 2.20 -4.54 18.28
C GLN A 307 2.01 -3.06 18.57
N GLU A 308 0.74 -2.62 18.64
CA GLU A 308 0.39 -1.26 19.04
C GLU A 308 0.59 -1.04 20.55
N THR A 309 0.91 0.20 20.94
CA THR A 309 1.09 0.55 22.36
C THR A 309 -0.20 0.33 23.14
N ASP A 310 -0.11 -0.30 24.31
CA ASP A 310 -1.23 -0.67 25.17
C ASP A 310 -2.30 -1.58 24.53
N CYS A 311 -1.97 -2.24 23.42
CA CYS A 311 -2.77 -3.33 22.84
C CYS A 311 -2.02 -4.65 23.01
N SER A 312 -2.63 -5.64 23.66
CA SER A 312 -2.01 -6.96 23.83
C SER A 312 -2.26 -7.85 22.61
N MET A 313 -1.46 -8.89 22.48
CA MET A 313 -1.78 -10.05 21.64
C MET A 313 -2.34 -11.13 22.54
N ALA A 314 -3.60 -11.53 22.32
CA ALA A 314 -4.33 -12.45 23.19
C ALA A 314 -4.89 -13.64 22.40
N ARG A 315 -4.87 -14.84 22.98
CA ARG A 315 -5.58 -16.01 22.45
C ARG A 315 -7.05 -15.94 22.84
N MET A 316 -7.94 -15.96 21.84
CA MET A 316 -9.38 -15.95 22.07
C MET A 316 -10.03 -17.16 21.38
N PRO A 317 -10.54 -18.18 22.11
CA PRO A 317 -10.56 -18.33 23.58
C PRO A 317 -9.20 -18.71 24.19
N ASP A 318 -9.08 -18.61 25.51
CA ASP A 318 -7.84 -18.90 26.25
C ASP A 318 -7.22 -20.26 25.88
N GLY A 319 -5.90 -20.27 25.73
CA GLY A 319 -5.05 -21.44 25.46
C GLY A 319 -5.28 -22.19 24.15
N THR A 320 -6.35 -21.92 23.40
CA THR A 320 -6.72 -22.67 22.18
C THR A 320 -7.02 -21.79 20.98
N GLY A 321 -7.32 -20.50 21.20
CA GLY A 321 -7.56 -19.53 20.15
C GLY A 321 -6.29 -19.12 19.40
N GLU A 322 -6.50 -18.62 18.19
CA GLU A 322 -5.49 -17.85 17.47
C GLU A 322 -5.17 -16.56 18.22
N PHE A 323 -3.94 -16.10 18.12
CA PHE A 323 -3.57 -14.79 18.65
C PHE A 323 -4.18 -13.67 17.80
N ALA A 324 -4.84 -12.72 18.45
CA ALA A 324 -5.30 -11.49 17.82
C ALA A 324 -4.89 -10.28 18.66
N GLN A 325 -4.60 -9.16 17.99
CA GLN A 325 -4.34 -7.90 18.67
C GLN A 325 -5.66 -7.38 19.25
N THR A 326 -5.64 -6.98 20.52
CA THR A 326 -6.82 -6.46 21.21
C THR A 326 -6.47 -5.20 22.00
N SER A 327 -7.38 -4.22 21.95
CA SER A 327 -7.34 -3.03 22.80
C SER A 327 -7.95 -3.26 24.19
N HIS A 328 -8.36 -4.49 24.49
CA HIS A 328 -9.00 -4.92 25.74
C HIS A 328 -8.10 -5.94 26.46
N PRO A 329 -6.94 -5.51 26.99
CA PRO A 329 -6.00 -6.42 27.63
C PRO A 329 -6.58 -7.01 28.92
N THR A 330 -6.23 -8.26 29.22
CA THR A 330 -6.83 -9.07 30.30
C THR A 330 -5.83 -9.73 31.27
N PRO A 331 -4.69 -9.11 31.61
CA PRO A 331 -3.67 -9.80 32.40
C PRO A 331 -4.20 -10.23 33.77
N GLY A 332 -4.08 -11.52 34.05
CA GLY A 332 -4.57 -12.22 35.23
C GLY A 332 -6.02 -12.72 35.14
N TYR A 333 -6.69 -12.55 33.99
CA TYR A 333 -8.11 -12.87 33.78
C TYR A 333 -8.31 -13.60 32.43
N ALA A 334 -9.52 -14.14 32.21
CA ALA A 334 -9.86 -14.77 30.94
C ALA A 334 -9.86 -13.76 29.79
N ASN A 335 -9.43 -14.16 28.59
CA ASN A 335 -9.48 -13.33 27.38
C ASN A 335 -10.91 -13.23 26.81
N ASP A 336 -11.84 -12.73 27.62
CA ASP A 336 -13.23 -12.48 27.25
C ASP A 336 -13.74 -11.15 27.82
N ASP A 337 -14.95 -10.74 27.42
CA ASP A 337 -15.57 -9.48 27.87
C ASP A 337 -15.64 -9.41 29.41
N ALA A 338 -15.88 -10.53 30.11
CA ALA A 338 -16.01 -10.54 31.56
C ALA A 338 -14.64 -10.38 32.25
N GLY A 339 -13.60 -11.02 31.71
CA GLY A 339 -12.23 -10.86 32.16
C GLY A 339 -11.71 -9.45 31.97
N TYR A 340 -12.01 -8.80 30.84
CA TYR A 340 -11.64 -7.40 30.62
C TYR A 340 -12.28 -6.47 31.64
N GLN A 341 -13.57 -6.64 31.92
CA GLN A 341 -14.26 -5.82 32.92
C GLN A 341 -13.70 -6.04 34.32
N ALA A 342 -13.33 -7.28 34.66
CA ALA A 342 -12.70 -7.60 35.94
C ALA A 342 -11.30 -6.97 36.06
N PHE A 343 -10.47 -7.09 35.01
CA PHE A 343 -9.17 -6.44 34.94
C PHE A 343 -9.30 -4.93 35.07
N ALA A 344 -10.13 -4.30 34.23
CA ALA A 344 -10.34 -2.86 34.24
C ALA A 344 -10.81 -2.34 35.61
N ALA A 345 -11.66 -3.09 36.31
CA ALA A 345 -12.07 -2.78 37.68
C ALA A 345 -10.92 -2.90 38.69
N SER A 346 -9.99 -3.85 38.48
CA SER A 346 -8.84 -4.10 39.37
C SER A 346 -7.72 -3.06 39.25
N VAL A 347 -7.53 -2.48 38.06
CA VAL A 347 -6.53 -1.43 37.79
C VAL A 347 -7.12 -0.01 37.77
N ALA A 348 -8.37 0.15 38.22
CA ALA A 348 -9.09 1.42 38.19
C ALA A 348 -8.30 2.52 38.94
N ARG A 349 -7.61 3.35 38.17
CA ARG A 349 -6.92 4.55 38.64
C ARG A 349 -7.91 5.50 39.29
N LEU A 350 -7.42 6.37 40.16
CA LEU A 350 -8.19 7.53 40.65
C LEU A 350 -8.75 8.28 39.45
N LYS A 351 -10.06 8.15 39.24
CA LYS A 351 -10.84 8.86 38.25
C LYS A 351 -10.61 10.36 38.47
N SER A 352 -9.81 11.00 37.61
CA SER A 352 -9.70 12.46 37.56
C SER A 352 -11.07 13.07 37.30
N ASP A 353 -11.35 14.25 37.84
CA ASP A 353 -12.58 14.99 37.55
C ASP A 353 -12.64 15.41 36.07
N VAL A 354 -11.47 15.64 35.44
CA VAL A 354 -11.36 15.87 33.99
C VAL A 354 -10.93 14.58 33.29
N TYR A 355 -11.66 14.21 32.25
CA TYR A 355 -11.47 12.99 31.48
C TYR A 355 -11.72 13.25 29.98
N ILE A 356 -11.27 12.34 29.12
CA ILE A 356 -11.54 12.36 27.68
C ILE A 356 -12.94 11.77 27.47
N SER A 357 -13.92 12.61 27.15
CA SER A 357 -15.32 12.20 27.01
C SER A 357 -15.62 11.56 25.67
N GLU A 358 -14.98 12.04 24.60
CA GLU A 358 -15.26 11.59 23.24
C GLU A 358 -14.05 11.86 22.33
N ALA A 359 -13.82 11.00 21.34
CA ALA A 359 -12.85 11.21 20.28
C ALA A 359 -13.43 10.79 18.93
N LEU A 360 -13.10 11.55 17.89
CA LEU A 360 -13.55 11.35 16.51
C LEU A 360 -12.34 11.47 15.59
N GLY A 361 -11.84 10.35 15.07
CA GLY A 361 -10.66 10.29 14.18
C GLY A 361 -10.96 10.22 12.68
N LYS A 362 -12.24 10.38 12.28
CA LYS A 362 -12.67 10.56 10.88
C LYS A 362 -13.84 11.53 10.80
N ASN A 363 -13.55 12.81 11.02
CA ASN A 363 -14.55 13.87 10.93
C ASN A 363 -14.73 14.32 9.48
N ILE A 364 -15.83 13.92 8.86
CA ILE A 364 -16.19 14.28 7.49
C ILE A 364 -17.22 15.40 7.48
N SER A 365 -18.14 15.40 8.45
CA SER A 365 -19.24 16.36 8.53
C SER A 365 -19.75 16.66 9.95
N ALA A 366 -19.33 15.90 10.97
CA ALA A 366 -19.91 16.01 12.30
C ALA A 366 -19.60 17.34 13.00
N LYS A 367 -18.35 17.84 12.94
CA LYS A 367 -17.93 19.04 13.67
C LYS A 367 -16.97 19.91 12.85
N ALA A 368 -17.47 20.99 12.27
CA ALA A 368 -16.60 21.97 11.63
C ALA A 368 -15.84 22.79 12.69
N ALA A 369 -14.55 23.03 12.45
CA ALA A 369 -13.77 24.02 13.15
C ALA A 369 -14.18 25.46 12.74
N PRO A 370 -13.74 26.50 13.46
CA PRO A 370 -14.11 27.89 13.15
C PRO A 370 -13.71 28.37 11.74
N ASP A 371 -12.74 27.72 11.10
CA ASP A 371 -12.33 27.97 9.71
C ASP A 371 -13.26 27.31 8.67
N GLY A 372 -14.19 26.46 9.11
CA GLY A 372 -15.13 25.70 8.28
C GLY A 372 -14.62 24.32 7.85
N GLU A 373 -13.40 23.95 8.21
CA GLU A 373 -12.80 22.65 7.89
C GLU A 373 -13.17 21.58 8.94
N TYR A 374 -13.05 20.31 8.57
CA TYR A 374 -13.36 19.18 9.45
C TYR A 374 -12.06 18.47 9.82
N TYR A 375 -11.71 18.54 11.10
CA TYR A 375 -10.52 17.89 11.66
C TYR A 375 -10.92 16.83 12.67
N ASP A 376 -10.05 15.88 12.93
CA ASP A 376 -10.20 14.95 14.06
C ASP A 376 -10.43 15.73 15.36
N CYS A 377 -11.22 15.18 16.26
CA CYS A 377 -11.63 15.87 17.48
C CYS A 377 -11.31 15.01 18.71
N ILE A 378 -10.84 15.66 19.77
CA ILE A 378 -10.71 15.12 21.11
C ILE A 378 -11.55 16.01 22.02
N GLU A 379 -12.47 15.43 22.77
CA GLU A 379 -13.31 16.15 23.72
C GLU A 379 -12.92 15.80 25.15
N LEU A 380 -12.80 16.83 25.98
CA LEU A 380 -12.65 16.69 27.43
C LEU A 380 -13.94 17.13 28.14
N SER A 381 -14.26 16.47 29.24
CA SER A 381 -15.36 16.87 30.11
C SER A 381 -14.92 16.88 31.58
N ASN A 382 -15.50 17.78 32.36
CA ASN A 382 -15.33 17.85 33.80
C ASN A 382 -16.56 17.27 34.53
N ARG A 383 -16.43 16.09 35.12
CA ARG A 383 -17.46 15.44 35.95
C ARG A 383 -17.42 15.85 37.43
N GLY A 384 -16.43 16.63 37.83
CA GLY A 384 -16.29 17.15 39.18
C GLY A 384 -17.29 18.25 39.51
N THR A 385 -17.24 18.75 40.74
CA THR A 385 -18.13 19.81 41.24
C THR A 385 -17.49 21.20 41.20
N GLU A 386 -16.20 21.29 40.91
CA GLU A 386 -15.42 22.53 40.87
C GLU A 386 -14.83 22.79 39.48
N THR A 387 -14.56 24.05 39.15
CA THR A 387 -13.83 24.42 37.93
C THR A 387 -12.38 23.96 38.04
N VAL A 388 -11.86 23.29 37.00
CA VAL A 388 -10.48 22.80 36.93
C VAL A 388 -9.68 23.62 35.93
N SER A 389 -8.46 24.05 36.28
CA SER A 389 -7.55 24.64 35.30
C SER A 389 -6.80 23.55 34.55
N LEU A 390 -6.76 23.64 33.23
CA LEU A 390 -5.96 22.79 32.36
C LEU A 390 -4.61 23.44 32.00
N SER A 391 -4.28 24.61 32.54
CA SER A 391 -3.00 25.28 32.26
C SER A 391 -1.83 24.35 32.59
N GLY A 392 -1.00 24.03 31.60
CA GLY A 392 0.13 23.11 31.76
C GLY A 392 -0.21 21.62 31.66
N CYS A 393 -1.49 21.23 31.68
CA CYS A 393 -1.91 19.88 31.29
C CYS A 393 -1.59 19.63 29.80
N ALA A 394 -1.58 18.37 29.37
CA ALA A 394 -1.21 18.03 28.01
C ALA A 394 -2.02 16.88 27.42
N LEU A 395 -2.24 16.95 26.11
CA LEU A 395 -2.71 15.83 25.28
C LEU A 395 -1.54 15.22 24.52
N SER A 396 -1.57 13.90 24.37
CA SER A 396 -0.63 13.16 23.55
C SER A 396 -1.28 11.95 22.89
N ASP A 397 -0.77 11.57 21.73
CA ASP A 397 -1.00 10.28 21.06
C ASP A 397 0.14 9.27 21.34
N ASN A 398 1.13 9.68 22.14
CA ASN A 398 2.29 8.89 22.51
C ASN A 398 2.57 9.06 24.01
N PRO A 399 2.35 8.03 24.82
CA PRO A 399 2.48 8.14 26.27
C PRO A 399 3.93 8.37 26.73
N LYS A 400 4.91 8.03 25.89
CA LYS A 400 6.34 8.32 26.14
C LYS A 400 6.72 9.78 25.87
N ASN A 401 5.77 10.59 25.38
CA ASN A 401 5.90 12.04 25.21
C ASN A 401 4.73 12.74 25.90
N PRO A 402 4.69 12.80 27.24
CA PRO A 402 3.54 13.29 28.00
C PRO A 402 3.22 14.77 27.75
N ALA A 403 4.20 15.56 27.29
CA ALA A 403 4.03 16.98 27.01
C ALA A 403 3.92 17.29 25.49
N LYS A 404 3.44 16.34 24.67
CA LYS A 404 3.38 16.49 23.20
C LYS A 404 2.62 17.74 22.77
N TRP A 405 1.42 17.96 23.33
CA TRP A 405 0.67 19.20 23.16
C TRP A 405 0.14 19.72 24.50
N VAL A 406 0.71 20.82 24.98
CA VAL A 406 0.36 21.44 26.27
C VAL A 406 -0.74 22.49 26.10
N PHE A 407 -1.78 22.46 26.94
CA PHE A 407 -2.84 23.46 26.97
C PHE A 407 -2.30 24.86 27.32
N PRO A 408 -2.80 25.93 26.68
CA PRO A 408 -2.37 27.30 26.97
C PRO A 408 -2.79 27.76 28.36
N GLU A 409 -2.05 28.72 28.92
CA GLU A 409 -2.40 29.37 30.19
C GLU A 409 -3.81 29.96 30.16
N GLY A 410 -4.53 29.85 31.27
CA GLY A 410 -5.90 30.35 31.41
C GLY A 410 -6.96 29.43 30.81
N THR A 411 -6.59 28.23 30.34
CA THR A 411 -7.58 27.20 30.00
C THR A 411 -8.21 26.66 31.29
N GLU A 412 -9.52 26.80 31.42
CA GLU A 412 -10.30 26.31 32.56
C GLU A 412 -11.42 25.41 32.04
N LEU A 413 -12.00 24.54 32.87
CA LEU A 413 -13.14 23.69 32.52
C LEU A 413 -14.10 23.63 33.70
N ALA A 414 -15.28 24.24 33.56
CA ALA A 414 -16.30 24.31 34.60
C ALA A 414 -17.01 22.95 34.81
N PRO A 415 -17.68 22.72 35.95
CA PRO A 415 -18.45 21.50 36.19
C PRO A 415 -19.48 21.22 35.09
N GLY A 416 -19.45 20.03 34.51
CA GLY A 416 -20.33 19.59 33.41
C GLY A 416 -20.04 20.24 32.05
N GLU A 417 -18.97 21.03 31.93
CA GLU A 417 -18.57 21.66 30.67
C GLU A 417 -17.79 20.70 29.78
N TYR A 418 -17.90 20.89 28.46
CA TYR A 418 -17.19 20.15 27.43
C TYR A 418 -16.21 21.06 26.69
N LEU A 419 -15.03 20.56 26.37
CA LEU A 419 -14.01 21.25 25.60
C LEU A 419 -13.55 20.38 24.43
N VAL A 420 -13.83 20.85 23.22
CA VAL A 420 -13.36 20.20 21.99
C VAL A 420 -12.01 20.78 21.59
N VAL A 421 -11.05 19.90 21.31
CA VAL A 421 -9.73 20.19 20.76
C VAL A 421 -9.60 19.49 19.41
N TYR A 422 -9.23 20.23 18.37
CA TYR A 422 -9.05 19.68 17.02
C TYR A 422 -7.67 19.04 16.88
N ALA A 423 -7.59 17.73 16.64
CA ALA A 423 -6.35 17.03 16.34
C ALA A 423 -5.97 17.23 14.86
N SER A 424 -5.55 18.44 14.51
CA SER A 424 -5.33 18.85 13.11
C SER A 424 -3.87 18.89 12.66
N GLY A 425 -2.91 18.67 13.57
CA GLY A 425 -1.49 18.93 13.30
C GLY A 425 -1.08 20.41 13.30
N GLY A 426 -2.03 21.35 13.45
CA GLY A 426 -1.81 22.79 13.27
C GLY A 426 -1.22 23.54 14.47
N ASN A 427 -1.20 22.94 15.66
CA ASN A 427 -0.62 23.49 16.90
C ASN A 427 -1.14 24.88 17.33
N LYS A 428 -2.40 25.20 17.07
CA LYS A 428 -3.02 26.49 17.39
C LYS A 428 -3.51 26.55 18.84
N LYS A 429 -3.23 27.64 19.55
CA LYS A 429 -3.55 27.80 21.00
C LYS A 429 -4.16 29.15 21.35
N ASP A 430 -4.58 29.91 20.34
CA ASP A 430 -4.88 31.34 20.50
C ASP A 430 -6.25 31.61 21.13
N ALA A 431 -7.19 30.68 20.98
CA ALA A 431 -8.54 30.80 21.52
C ALA A 431 -9.08 29.43 21.95
N ARG A 432 -9.80 29.40 23.08
CA ARG A 432 -10.35 28.18 23.69
C ARG A 432 -11.29 27.39 22.79
N ASN A 433 -12.03 28.06 21.90
CA ASN A 433 -12.95 27.45 20.94
C ASN A 433 -12.27 27.05 19.61
N ASP A 434 -10.95 27.18 19.52
CA ASP A 434 -10.16 27.07 18.31
C ASP A 434 -8.75 26.52 18.65
N LEU A 435 -8.75 25.46 19.47
CA LEU A 435 -7.54 24.77 19.92
C LEU A 435 -7.21 23.64 18.96
N HIS A 436 -5.97 23.61 18.47
CA HIS A 436 -5.50 22.58 17.57
C HIS A 436 -4.23 21.91 18.11
N THR A 437 -4.22 20.57 18.18
CA THR A 437 -3.01 19.83 18.54
C THR A 437 -1.96 19.88 17.43
N ASN A 438 -0.72 19.51 17.74
CA ASN A 438 0.36 19.33 16.77
C ASN A 438 0.42 17.90 16.22
N PHE A 439 -0.66 17.13 16.35
CA PHE A 439 -0.79 15.77 15.83
C PHE A 439 -2.21 15.51 15.32
N ASN A 440 -2.43 14.36 14.69
CA ASN A 440 -3.72 13.90 14.18
C ASN A 440 -4.07 12.54 14.82
N LEU A 441 -5.31 12.08 14.69
CA LEU A 441 -5.70 10.75 15.14
C LEU A 441 -5.56 9.75 13.99
N SER A 442 -5.22 8.51 14.32
CA SER A 442 -5.18 7.44 13.32
C SER A 442 -6.59 6.89 13.06
N ALA A 443 -6.95 6.83 11.78
CA ALA A 443 -8.19 6.24 11.29
C ALA A 443 -8.38 4.77 11.66
N ALA A 444 -7.28 4.01 11.82
CA ALA A 444 -7.30 2.60 12.19
C ALA A 444 -7.58 2.36 13.69
N GLY A 445 -7.55 3.43 14.50
CA GLY A 445 -7.60 3.39 15.95
C GLY A 445 -6.58 4.35 16.53
N ALA A 446 -6.88 4.93 17.69
CA ALA A 446 -6.05 5.92 18.34
C ALA A 446 -5.94 5.67 19.84
N SER A 447 -4.74 5.90 20.36
CA SER A 447 -4.48 6.02 21.80
C SER A 447 -4.36 7.49 22.15
N ILE A 448 -5.20 7.99 23.05
CA ILE A 448 -5.22 9.39 23.46
C ILE A 448 -4.98 9.45 24.95
N TYR A 449 -4.03 10.27 25.37
CA TYR A 449 -3.59 10.40 26.74
C TYR A 449 -3.76 11.84 27.21
N LEU A 450 -4.35 12.02 28.39
CA LEU A 450 -4.44 13.29 29.09
C LEU A 450 -3.50 13.26 30.30
N PHE A 451 -2.54 14.19 30.35
CA PHE A 451 -1.58 14.34 31.43
C PHE A 451 -1.83 15.62 32.23
N GLY A 452 -1.62 15.55 33.53
CA GLY A 452 -1.60 16.69 34.43
C GLY A 452 -0.37 17.57 34.22
N ALA A 453 -0.39 18.78 34.78
CA ALA A 453 0.76 19.70 34.73
C ALA A 453 2.00 19.17 35.46
N ASP A 454 1.83 18.17 36.32
CA ASP A 454 2.90 17.41 36.97
C ASP A 454 3.46 16.26 36.11
N GLY A 455 2.88 16.03 34.93
CA GLY A 455 3.23 14.94 34.02
C GLY A 455 2.61 13.59 34.38
N LEU A 456 1.75 13.51 35.39
CA LEU A 456 1.04 12.28 35.74
C LEU A 456 -0.14 12.05 34.79
N LEU A 457 -0.39 10.79 34.41
CA LEU A 457 -1.53 10.45 33.56
C LEU A 457 -2.85 10.67 34.33
N MET A 458 -3.69 11.56 33.84
CA MET A 458 -5.03 11.84 34.37
C MET A 458 -6.08 10.90 33.79
N ASP A 459 -6.03 10.67 32.47
CA ASP A 459 -6.97 9.81 31.77
C ASP A 459 -6.40 9.29 30.44
N LYS A 460 -7.02 8.23 29.92
CA LYS A 460 -6.74 7.71 28.57
C LYS A 460 -8.00 7.23 27.88
N LEU A 461 -8.02 7.37 26.56
CA LEU A 461 -9.02 6.79 25.68
C LEU A 461 -8.33 6.01 24.57
N GLN A 462 -8.65 4.72 24.47
CA GLN A 462 -8.25 3.87 23.37
C GLN A 462 -9.46 3.67 22.46
N THR A 463 -9.28 3.82 21.15
CA THR A 463 -10.36 3.65 20.18
C THR A 463 -10.08 2.49 19.23
N GLY A 464 -11.15 1.86 18.75
CA GLY A 464 -11.06 1.01 17.57
C GLY A 464 -10.98 1.83 16.27
N ALA A 465 -11.05 1.16 15.13
CA ALA A 465 -11.10 1.81 13.83
C ALA A 465 -12.28 2.78 13.73
N PHE A 466 -12.03 3.97 13.18
CA PHE A 466 -13.05 4.96 12.95
C PHE A 466 -13.75 4.69 11.61
N LEU A 467 -15.07 4.54 11.66
CA LEU A 467 -15.93 4.82 10.52
C LEU A 467 -16.18 6.32 10.43
N ASN A 468 -16.64 6.79 9.28
CA ASN A 468 -16.86 8.22 9.06
C ASN A 468 -17.88 8.80 10.02
N ASP A 469 -17.55 9.95 10.62
CA ASP A 469 -18.34 10.68 11.61
C ASP A 469 -18.72 9.90 12.88
N MET A 470 -18.16 8.69 13.04
CA MET A 470 -18.35 7.84 14.20
C MET A 470 -17.28 8.14 15.24
N SER A 471 -17.68 8.32 16.48
CA SER A 471 -16.79 8.63 17.60
C SER A 471 -16.68 7.47 18.59
N TYR A 472 -15.73 7.56 19.50
CA TYR A 472 -15.57 6.67 20.66
C TYR A 472 -15.50 7.48 21.94
N GLY A 473 -16.02 6.96 23.03
CA GLY A 473 -16.03 7.67 24.31
C GLY A 473 -16.70 6.87 25.41
N LEU A 474 -17.04 7.55 26.52
CA LEU A 474 -17.84 6.96 27.58
C LEU A 474 -19.33 7.21 27.33
N ASP A 475 -20.16 6.18 27.44
CA ASP A 475 -21.61 6.28 27.34
C ASP A 475 -22.24 6.80 28.64
N ALA A 476 -23.57 6.96 28.63
CA ALA A 476 -24.33 7.45 29.78
C ALA A 476 -24.20 6.57 31.05
N ASP A 477 -23.83 5.29 30.90
CA ASP A 477 -23.62 4.34 32.00
C ASP A 477 -22.13 4.31 32.44
N GLY A 478 -21.27 5.12 31.81
CA GLY A 478 -19.84 5.25 32.09
C GLY A 478 -18.99 4.13 31.47
N MET A 479 -19.53 3.43 30.46
CA MET A 479 -18.88 2.35 29.73
C MET A 479 -18.27 2.87 28.44
N TYR A 480 -17.13 2.31 28.03
CA TYR A 480 -16.56 2.62 26.72
C TYR A 480 -17.49 2.12 25.61
N ALA A 481 -17.75 2.99 24.63
CA ALA A 481 -18.61 2.71 23.49
C ALA A 481 -18.17 3.51 22.26
N CYS A 482 -18.68 3.11 21.10
CA CYS A 482 -18.67 3.91 19.88
C CYS A 482 -20.06 4.50 19.61
N PHE A 483 -20.11 5.61 18.87
CA PHE A 483 -21.35 6.31 18.56
C PHE A 483 -21.42 6.58 17.06
N GLU A 484 -22.48 6.10 16.41
CA GLU A 484 -22.75 6.39 14.98
C GLU A 484 -23.00 7.89 14.71
N THR A 485 -23.24 8.68 15.76
CA THR A 485 -23.36 10.14 15.68
C THR A 485 -22.60 10.76 16.84
N ALA A 486 -21.55 11.51 16.54
CA ALA A 486 -20.75 12.18 17.57
C ALA A 486 -21.55 13.26 18.32
N THR A 487 -21.28 13.43 19.61
CA THR A 487 -21.96 14.37 20.51
C THR A 487 -21.07 15.52 20.99
N LEU A 488 -20.05 15.88 20.20
CA LEU A 488 -19.06 16.92 20.47
C LEU A 488 -19.66 18.29 20.88
N GLY A 489 -19.61 18.56 22.18
CA GLY A 489 -20.08 19.72 22.91
C GLY A 489 -21.21 19.41 23.90
N ALA A 490 -21.58 18.14 24.06
CA ALA A 490 -22.72 17.69 24.85
C ALA A 490 -22.48 16.29 25.46
N ALA A 491 -23.38 15.87 26.35
CA ALA A 491 -23.30 14.54 26.97
C ALA A 491 -23.58 13.43 25.95
N ASN A 492 -22.76 12.38 25.99
CA ASN A 492 -22.95 11.18 25.18
C ASN A 492 -24.22 10.42 25.57
N GLY A 493 -24.85 9.78 24.59
CA GLY A 493 -25.98 8.87 24.78
C GLY A 493 -25.54 7.46 25.15
N ARG A 494 -26.39 6.47 24.82
CA ARG A 494 -25.98 5.06 24.81
C ARG A 494 -25.32 4.73 23.47
N GLY A 495 -24.14 4.14 23.52
CA GLY A 495 -23.38 3.75 22.33
C GLY A 495 -23.42 2.24 22.05
N GLN A 496 -22.72 1.86 20.99
CA GLN A 496 -22.50 0.48 20.57
C GLN A 496 -21.15 -0.02 21.11
N LYS A 497 -21.00 -1.33 21.27
CA LYS A 497 -19.80 -1.96 21.86
C LYS A 497 -18.54 -1.83 20.98
N GLY A 498 -18.70 -1.55 19.69
CA GLY A 498 -17.61 -1.40 18.74
C GLY A 498 -18.10 -1.53 17.30
N VAL A 499 -17.15 -1.68 16.37
CA VAL A 499 -17.40 -1.94 14.96
C VAL A 499 -17.07 -3.39 14.64
N THR A 500 -17.88 -4.02 13.80
CA THR A 500 -17.63 -5.37 13.27
C THR A 500 -16.41 -5.42 12.35
N GLY A 501 -15.85 -6.62 12.13
CA GLY A 501 -14.78 -6.84 11.16
C GLY A 501 -15.20 -6.55 9.71
N MET A 502 -14.23 -6.52 8.80
CA MET A 502 -14.53 -6.62 7.37
C MET A 502 -14.57 -8.09 6.95
N VAL A 503 -15.55 -8.46 6.14
CA VAL A 503 -15.62 -9.80 5.53
C VAL A 503 -14.44 -9.99 4.58
N GLN A 504 -13.81 -11.16 4.63
CA GLN A 504 -12.72 -11.54 3.74
C GLN A 504 -13.20 -12.59 2.72
N PHE A 505 -12.80 -12.41 1.46
CA PHE A 505 -12.96 -13.42 0.42
C PHE A 505 -11.79 -14.41 0.51
N LEU A 506 -12.08 -15.66 0.87
CA LEU A 506 -11.09 -16.75 0.84
C LEU A 506 -10.92 -17.30 -0.58
N THR A 507 -11.99 -17.27 -1.38
CA THR A 507 -11.93 -17.51 -2.83
C THR A 507 -11.73 -16.17 -3.54
N THR A 508 -10.60 -16.00 -4.24
CA THR A 508 -10.26 -14.72 -4.89
C THR A 508 -11.26 -14.35 -5.99
N PRO A 509 -11.81 -13.13 -6.03
CA PRO A 509 -12.60 -12.67 -7.19
C PRO A 509 -11.79 -12.74 -8.51
N GLY A 510 -12.46 -12.97 -9.64
CA GLY A 510 -11.77 -13.16 -10.91
C GLY A 510 -12.58 -13.92 -11.97
N ILE A 511 -11.89 -14.37 -13.02
CA ILE A 511 -12.43 -15.12 -14.16
C ILE A 511 -12.09 -16.61 -14.01
N TYR A 512 -13.11 -17.46 -14.13
CA TYR A 512 -13.02 -18.90 -13.91
C TYR A 512 -13.47 -19.73 -15.12
N ASP A 513 -12.87 -20.91 -15.27
CA ASP A 513 -13.17 -21.83 -16.38
C ASP A 513 -14.43 -22.68 -16.15
N GLY A 514 -14.83 -22.89 -14.90
CA GLY A 514 -15.94 -23.75 -14.52
C GLY A 514 -16.49 -23.42 -13.14
N GLU A 515 -17.41 -24.25 -12.65
CA GLU A 515 -18.05 -24.07 -11.34
C GLU A 515 -17.01 -23.95 -10.22
N ILE A 516 -17.27 -23.03 -9.29
CA ILE A 516 -16.46 -22.81 -8.08
C ILE A 516 -17.35 -22.73 -6.83
N GLU A 517 -16.69 -22.83 -5.68
CA GLU A 517 -17.24 -22.53 -4.37
C GLU A 517 -16.60 -21.25 -3.82
N ILE A 518 -17.43 -20.22 -3.60
CA ILE A 518 -16.98 -18.94 -3.04
C ILE A 518 -17.02 -19.06 -1.52
N ALA A 519 -15.84 -19.04 -0.90
CA ALA A 519 -15.69 -19.07 0.55
C ALA A 519 -15.44 -17.65 1.11
N LEU A 520 -16.12 -17.34 2.21
CA LEU A 520 -16.01 -16.10 2.97
C LEU A 520 -15.61 -16.39 4.42
N SER A 521 -14.95 -15.44 5.08
CA SER A 521 -14.67 -15.47 6.52
C SER A 521 -14.93 -14.11 7.17
N ALA A 522 -15.20 -14.14 8.48
CA ALA A 522 -15.33 -12.99 9.36
C ALA A 522 -14.81 -13.36 10.76
N PRO A 523 -14.50 -12.38 11.62
CA PRO A 523 -14.10 -12.63 13.00
C PRO A 523 -15.10 -13.51 13.78
N GLN A 524 -14.60 -14.23 14.78
CA GLN A 524 -15.41 -15.10 15.63
C GLN A 524 -16.52 -14.30 16.33
N GLY A 525 -17.73 -14.86 16.37
CA GLY A 525 -18.89 -14.23 17.00
C GLY A 525 -19.64 -13.24 16.12
N GLU A 526 -19.22 -13.04 14.87
CA GLU A 526 -19.94 -12.25 13.87
C GLU A 526 -20.67 -13.15 12.86
N THR A 527 -21.80 -12.67 12.35
CA THR A 527 -22.60 -13.36 11.34
C THR A 527 -22.47 -12.65 10.00
N ILE A 528 -22.07 -13.38 8.95
CA ILE A 528 -21.96 -12.82 7.61
C ILE A 528 -23.34 -12.80 6.94
N HIS A 529 -23.75 -11.64 6.45
CA HIS A 529 -24.92 -11.47 5.58
C HIS A 529 -24.46 -11.07 4.18
N TYR A 530 -25.08 -11.63 3.15
CA TYR A 530 -24.68 -11.39 1.76
C TYR A 530 -25.86 -11.25 0.81
N THR A 531 -25.60 -10.67 -0.37
CA THR A 531 -26.54 -10.56 -1.49
C THR A 531 -25.85 -10.95 -2.79
N LEU A 532 -26.65 -11.44 -3.75
CA LEU A 532 -26.21 -11.84 -5.09
C LEU A 532 -26.81 -10.98 -6.21
N ASP A 533 -27.67 -10.03 -5.86
CA ASP A 533 -28.36 -9.10 -6.76
C ASP A 533 -27.76 -7.68 -6.73
N CYS A 534 -26.56 -7.57 -6.17
CA CYS A 534 -25.82 -6.33 -5.93
C CYS A 534 -26.47 -5.35 -4.93
N THR A 535 -27.60 -5.66 -4.29
CA THR A 535 -28.16 -4.79 -3.25
C THR A 535 -27.25 -4.74 -2.03
N THR A 536 -27.29 -3.65 -1.27
CA THR A 536 -26.50 -3.54 -0.03
C THR A 536 -27.04 -4.54 1.01
N PRO A 537 -26.22 -5.47 1.55
CA PRO A 537 -26.69 -6.44 2.53
C PRO A 537 -27.23 -5.76 3.81
N THR A 538 -28.29 -6.35 4.36
CA THR A 538 -28.98 -5.91 5.58
C THR A 538 -29.14 -7.08 6.55
N PRO A 539 -29.56 -6.86 7.81
CA PRO A 539 -29.82 -7.97 8.74
C PRO A 539 -30.89 -8.97 8.25
N ASN A 540 -31.71 -8.58 7.27
CA ASN A 540 -32.72 -9.44 6.65
C ASN A 540 -32.20 -10.21 5.42
N SER A 541 -30.96 -9.97 5.01
CA SER A 541 -30.34 -10.67 3.88
C SER A 541 -29.93 -12.09 4.29
N PRO A 542 -29.79 -13.02 3.34
CA PRO A 542 -29.32 -14.38 3.62
C PRO A 542 -28.05 -14.41 4.46
N VAL A 543 -28.03 -15.30 5.46
CA VAL A 543 -26.85 -15.61 6.27
C VAL A 543 -25.96 -16.56 5.48
N TYR A 544 -24.65 -16.33 5.50
CA TYR A 544 -23.66 -17.25 4.94
C TYR A 544 -23.40 -18.39 5.94
N ASP A 545 -23.76 -19.61 5.55
CA ASP A 545 -23.63 -20.84 6.35
C ASP A 545 -22.66 -21.87 5.72
N GLY A 546 -22.05 -21.52 4.59
CA GLY A 546 -21.06 -22.33 3.88
C GLY A 546 -20.77 -21.79 2.48
N PRO A 547 -19.78 -22.34 1.76
CA PRO A 547 -19.36 -21.82 0.46
C PRO A 547 -20.50 -21.74 -0.57
N ILE A 548 -20.54 -20.62 -1.31
CA ILE A 548 -21.58 -20.35 -2.30
C ILE A 548 -21.18 -20.97 -3.64
N LYS A 549 -21.96 -21.94 -4.13
CA LYS A 549 -21.74 -22.59 -5.43
C LYS A 549 -22.22 -21.71 -6.58
N VAL A 550 -21.34 -21.43 -7.54
CA VAL A 550 -21.64 -20.62 -8.72
C VAL A 550 -20.96 -21.16 -9.98
N ALA A 551 -21.65 -21.06 -11.12
CA ALA A 551 -21.16 -21.52 -12.43
C ALA A 551 -21.42 -20.51 -13.57
N LYS A 552 -21.84 -19.29 -13.21
CA LYS A 552 -22.17 -18.18 -14.10
C LYS A 552 -21.81 -16.86 -13.44
N ASN A 553 -21.72 -15.77 -14.21
CA ASN A 553 -21.33 -14.47 -13.70
C ASN A 553 -22.14 -14.10 -12.46
N THR A 554 -21.45 -13.84 -11.35
CA THR A 554 -22.06 -13.60 -10.05
C THR A 554 -21.28 -12.52 -9.32
N VAL A 555 -21.99 -11.58 -8.72
CA VAL A 555 -21.43 -10.60 -7.79
C VAL A 555 -21.88 -10.98 -6.39
N VAL A 556 -20.95 -11.09 -5.46
CA VAL A 556 -21.23 -11.27 -4.05
C VAL A 556 -20.96 -9.96 -3.34
N ARG A 557 -21.94 -9.44 -2.62
CA ARG A 557 -21.73 -8.34 -1.67
C ARG A 557 -21.97 -8.86 -0.27
N ALA A 558 -21.08 -8.55 0.68
CA ALA A 558 -21.15 -9.09 2.03
C ALA A 558 -20.78 -8.06 3.10
N VAL A 559 -21.35 -8.25 4.29
CA VAL A 559 -21.03 -7.56 5.54
C VAL A 559 -21.05 -8.57 6.68
N SER A 560 -20.29 -8.33 7.75
CA SER A 560 -20.44 -9.07 9.00
C SER A 560 -21.20 -8.23 10.02
N MET A 561 -22.04 -8.89 10.83
CA MET A 561 -22.92 -8.24 11.79
C MET A 561 -22.81 -8.94 13.15
N ARG A 562 -22.91 -8.15 14.22
CA ARG A 562 -22.97 -8.63 15.60
C ARG A 562 -23.91 -7.74 16.41
N GLU A 563 -24.74 -8.35 17.25
CA GLU A 563 -25.69 -7.60 18.07
C GLU A 563 -24.95 -6.62 19.01
N GLY A 564 -25.38 -5.36 18.99
CA GLY A 564 -24.78 -4.29 19.77
C GLY A 564 -23.51 -3.67 19.18
N TYR A 565 -23.14 -4.02 17.94
CA TYR A 565 -22.00 -3.45 17.19
C TYR A 565 -22.47 -2.69 15.95
N VAL A 566 -21.68 -1.70 15.52
CA VAL A 566 -21.85 -1.01 14.24
C VAL A 566 -21.36 -1.91 13.10
N THR A 567 -22.13 -1.97 12.01
CA THR A 567 -21.77 -2.75 10.82
C THR A 567 -20.69 -2.03 10.00
N ASN A 568 -19.61 -2.72 9.65
CA ASN A 568 -18.53 -2.18 8.83
C ASN A 568 -18.94 -2.03 7.35
N TYR A 569 -18.04 -1.51 6.51
CA TYR A 569 -18.31 -1.33 5.08
C TYR A 569 -18.59 -2.65 4.36
N THR A 570 -19.50 -2.60 3.39
CA THR A 570 -19.75 -3.71 2.47
C THR A 570 -18.53 -3.96 1.58
N VAL A 571 -18.11 -5.22 1.50
CA VAL A 571 -17.14 -5.71 0.52
C VAL A 571 -17.86 -6.30 -0.69
N SER A 572 -17.25 -6.22 -1.87
CA SER A 572 -17.82 -6.76 -3.10
C SER A 572 -16.77 -7.62 -3.83
N GLY A 573 -17.19 -8.76 -4.34
CA GLY A 573 -16.38 -9.65 -5.17
C GLY A 573 -17.13 -10.01 -6.45
N THR A 574 -16.50 -9.85 -7.61
CA THR A 574 -17.07 -10.24 -8.90
C THR A 574 -16.43 -11.52 -9.40
N PHE A 575 -17.25 -12.52 -9.70
CA PHE A 575 -16.83 -13.83 -10.20
C PHE A 575 -17.40 -14.00 -11.61
N LEU A 576 -16.52 -14.02 -12.60
CA LEU A 576 -16.87 -14.15 -14.00
C LEU A 576 -16.51 -15.54 -14.52
N PHE A 577 -17.20 -16.02 -15.55
CA PHE A 577 -17.02 -17.39 -16.06
C PHE A 577 -16.89 -17.44 -17.57
N LYS A 578 -15.92 -18.20 -18.07
CA LYS A 578 -15.77 -18.43 -19.52
C LYS A 578 -16.99 -19.13 -20.14
N SER A 579 -17.70 -19.95 -19.35
CA SER A 579 -18.98 -20.55 -19.73
C SER A 579 -20.09 -19.53 -19.98
N ASP A 580 -19.96 -18.32 -19.42
CA ASP A 580 -20.87 -17.19 -19.58
C ASP A 580 -20.30 -16.14 -20.57
N ASP A 581 -19.57 -16.64 -21.58
CA ASP A 581 -19.00 -15.85 -22.68
C ASP A 581 -18.02 -14.76 -22.20
N VAL A 582 -17.28 -15.02 -21.12
CA VAL A 582 -16.19 -14.15 -20.64
C VAL A 582 -14.89 -14.63 -21.29
N ASN A 583 -14.51 -14.03 -22.41
CA ASN A 583 -13.28 -14.36 -23.11
C ASN A 583 -12.69 -13.09 -23.74
N HIS A 584 -11.94 -12.35 -22.94
CA HIS A 584 -11.43 -11.04 -23.32
C HIS A 584 -9.94 -11.08 -23.65
N SER A 585 -9.56 -10.37 -24.70
CA SER A 585 -8.15 -10.05 -24.98
C SER A 585 -7.64 -8.86 -24.17
N LEU A 586 -8.55 -8.11 -23.55
CA LEU A 586 -8.27 -6.97 -22.70
C LEU A 586 -8.41 -7.35 -21.22
N PRO A 587 -7.67 -6.68 -20.31
CA PRO A 587 -7.90 -6.82 -18.89
C PRO A 587 -9.32 -6.36 -18.52
N VAL A 588 -9.80 -6.83 -17.38
CA VAL A 588 -11.17 -6.54 -16.91
C VAL A 588 -11.13 -5.56 -15.74
N VAL A 589 -12.05 -4.60 -15.76
CA VAL A 589 -12.36 -3.75 -14.63
C VAL A 589 -13.81 -3.99 -14.22
N THR A 590 -14.09 -4.01 -12.92
CA THR A 590 -15.44 -4.19 -12.39
C THR A 590 -15.86 -2.96 -11.61
N LEU A 591 -17.14 -2.59 -11.75
CA LEU A 591 -17.78 -1.58 -10.92
C LEU A 591 -19.03 -2.19 -10.31
N VAL A 592 -19.05 -2.29 -8.98
CA VAL A 592 -20.17 -2.84 -8.23
C VAL A 592 -20.78 -1.75 -7.35
N THR A 593 -22.09 -1.59 -7.41
CA THR A 593 -22.83 -0.68 -6.53
C THR A 593 -24.26 -1.17 -6.36
N ASP A 594 -24.97 -0.57 -5.41
CA ASP A 594 -26.39 -0.85 -5.22
C ASP A 594 -27.15 -0.49 -6.51
N PRO A 595 -28.01 -1.37 -7.06
CA PRO A 595 -28.72 -1.09 -8.31
C PRO A 595 -29.44 0.26 -8.31
N ASP A 596 -29.97 0.71 -7.16
CA ASP A 596 -30.62 2.01 -7.07
C ASP A 596 -29.67 3.18 -7.30
N ASN A 597 -28.38 3.02 -6.98
CA ASN A 597 -27.37 4.06 -7.25
C ASN A 597 -27.18 4.29 -8.76
N LEU A 598 -27.51 3.31 -9.61
CA LEU A 598 -27.44 3.45 -11.07
C LEU A 598 -28.80 3.79 -11.67
N TRP A 599 -29.85 3.09 -11.28
CA TRP A 599 -31.08 2.98 -12.08
C TRP A 599 -32.31 3.68 -11.49
N SER A 600 -32.31 3.99 -10.19
CA SER A 600 -33.45 4.64 -9.54
C SER A 600 -33.79 5.99 -10.20
N SER A 601 -35.08 6.30 -10.34
CA SER A 601 -35.55 7.60 -10.84
C SER A 601 -35.18 8.76 -9.91
N GLU A 602 -34.98 8.49 -8.62
CA GLU A 602 -34.68 9.50 -7.60
C GLU A 602 -33.18 9.80 -7.54
N LYS A 603 -32.36 8.76 -7.34
CA LYS A 603 -30.92 8.89 -7.05
C LYS A 603 -30.00 8.22 -8.06
N GLY A 604 -30.52 7.53 -9.06
CA GLY A 604 -29.74 6.75 -10.02
C GLY A 604 -28.89 7.64 -10.92
N ILE A 605 -27.57 7.50 -10.85
CA ILE A 605 -26.65 8.33 -11.64
C ILE A 605 -26.64 7.99 -13.13
N TYR A 606 -27.13 6.81 -13.52
CA TYR A 606 -27.27 6.40 -14.92
C TYR A 606 -28.64 6.73 -15.51
N ALA A 607 -29.63 6.97 -14.64
CA ALA A 607 -31.03 7.12 -14.98
C ALA A 607 -31.33 8.47 -15.67
N PHE A 608 -32.49 8.52 -16.32
CA PHE A 608 -33.11 9.76 -16.77
C PHE A 608 -33.68 10.55 -15.61
N GLY A 609 -34.32 9.86 -14.67
CA GLY A 609 -35.04 10.49 -13.58
C GLY A 609 -36.34 11.15 -14.03
N GLU A 610 -37.10 11.63 -13.04
CA GLU A 610 -38.46 12.12 -13.24
C GLU A 610 -38.52 13.45 -13.99
N ASN A 611 -37.43 14.21 -13.98
CA ASN A 611 -37.35 15.54 -14.62
C ASN A 611 -36.91 15.49 -16.09
N TYR A 612 -36.65 14.30 -16.64
CA TYR A 612 -36.19 14.20 -18.02
C TYR A 612 -37.28 14.58 -19.02
N ASP A 613 -36.97 15.55 -19.87
CA ASP A 613 -37.85 15.98 -20.96
C ASP A 613 -37.30 15.54 -22.33
N PRO A 614 -37.81 14.44 -22.91
CA PRO A 614 -37.40 13.97 -24.23
C PRO A 614 -37.97 14.80 -25.38
N THR A 615 -38.85 15.77 -25.12
CA THR A 615 -39.44 16.64 -26.17
C THR A 615 -38.50 17.77 -26.59
N LEU A 616 -37.49 18.07 -25.77
CA LEU A 616 -36.46 19.07 -26.05
C LEU A 616 -35.45 18.59 -27.10
N ALA A 617 -34.74 19.54 -27.71
CA ALA A 617 -33.59 19.21 -28.54
C ALA A 617 -32.54 18.45 -27.72
N TYR A 618 -31.82 17.50 -28.33
CA TYR A 618 -30.90 16.59 -27.64
C TYR A 618 -30.00 17.28 -26.60
N GLY A 619 -29.38 18.40 -26.96
CA GLY A 619 -28.49 19.15 -26.09
C GLY A 619 -29.16 19.67 -24.82
N ASP A 620 -30.43 20.10 -24.90
CA ASP A 620 -31.22 20.61 -23.78
C ASP A 620 -31.86 19.46 -23.00
N ALA A 621 -32.40 18.45 -23.69
CA ALA A 621 -33.02 17.27 -23.10
C ALA A 621 -32.08 16.57 -22.11
N ILE A 622 -30.83 16.33 -22.50
CA ILE A 622 -29.86 15.64 -21.64
C ILE A 622 -29.52 16.45 -20.37
N THR A 623 -29.73 17.77 -20.36
CA THR A 623 -29.45 18.60 -19.17
C THR A 623 -30.47 18.41 -18.05
N THR A 624 -31.65 17.91 -18.39
CA THR A 624 -32.77 17.69 -17.45
C THR A 624 -32.68 16.33 -16.74
N ALA A 625 -31.82 15.43 -17.22
CA ALA A 625 -31.69 14.07 -16.71
C ALA A 625 -30.80 13.97 -15.45
N ASN A 626 -31.03 12.91 -14.66
CA ASN A 626 -30.25 12.59 -13.46
C ASN A 626 -28.74 12.45 -13.75
N PHE A 627 -28.35 11.75 -14.81
CA PHE A 627 -26.92 11.61 -15.17
C PHE A 627 -26.19 12.95 -15.45
N TRP A 628 -26.92 14.03 -15.71
CA TRP A 628 -26.35 15.36 -15.91
C TRP A 628 -26.03 16.07 -14.61
N LYS A 629 -26.73 15.71 -13.53
CA LYS A 629 -26.53 16.32 -12.21
C LYS A 629 -25.13 16.06 -11.64
N SER A 630 -24.47 14.96 -12.00
CA SER A 630 -23.03 14.76 -11.71
C SER A 630 -22.09 15.79 -12.35
N LYS A 631 -22.58 16.66 -13.25
CA LYS A 631 -21.86 17.82 -13.80
C LYS A 631 -22.17 19.11 -13.03
N THR A 632 -23.42 19.32 -12.61
CA THR A 632 -23.88 20.58 -11.99
C THR A 632 -23.79 20.58 -10.47
N ALA A 633 -23.92 19.41 -9.84
CA ALA A 633 -23.82 19.17 -8.40
C ALA A 633 -22.95 17.93 -8.14
N PRO A 634 -21.65 17.99 -8.50
CA PRO A 634 -20.80 16.81 -8.59
C PRO A 634 -20.64 16.03 -7.27
N ASP A 635 -20.66 16.69 -6.12
CA ASP A 635 -20.50 16.03 -4.82
C ASP A 635 -21.83 15.43 -4.31
N GLU A 636 -22.98 16.07 -4.59
CA GLU A 636 -24.31 15.51 -4.29
C GLU A 636 -24.68 14.31 -5.19
N TRP A 637 -24.13 14.28 -6.41
CA TRP A 637 -24.41 13.28 -7.45
C TRP A 637 -23.26 12.28 -7.63
N GLU A 638 -22.69 11.89 -6.50
CA GLU A 638 -21.72 10.82 -6.34
C GLU A 638 -22.35 9.68 -5.52
N ARG A 639 -21.99 8.44 -5.85
CA ARG A 639 -22.48 7.24 -5.15
C ARG A 639 -21.30 6.39 -4.73
N LEU A 640 -21.47 5.68 -3.62
CA LEU A 640 -20.55 4.60 -3.25
C LEU A 640 -20.57 3.52 -4.35
N GLY A 641 -19.41 3.09 -4.79
CA GLY A 641 -19.21 1.90 -5.60
C GLY A 641 -17.94 1.19 -5.17
N CYS A 642 -17.72 -0.02 -5.67
CA CYS A 642 -16.50 -0.79 -5.50
C CYS A 642 -15.85 -0.97 -6.87
N LEU A 643 -14.59 -0.57 -7.00
CA LEU A 643 -13.75 -0.76 -8.17
C LEU A 643 -12.90 -2.01 -7.96
N GLY A 644 -13.03 -3.01 -8.84
CA GLY A 644 -12.10 -4.14 -8.94
C GLY A 644 -11.29 -4.09 -10.24
N VAL A 645 -10.03 -4.50 -10.22
CA VAL A 645 -9.17 -4.63 -11.41
C VAL A 645 -8.63 -6.04 -11.49
N PHE A 646 -8.79 -6.65 -12.66
CA PHE A 646 -8.28 -7.98 -12.96
C PHE A 646 -7.07 -7.86 -13.89
N ASP A 647 -6.03 -8.63 -13.60
CA ASP A 647 -4.84 -8.72 -14.46
C ASP A 647 -5.08 -9.57 -15.72
N GLU A 648 -4.06 -9.75 -16.56
CA GLU A 648 -4.18 -10.57 -17.79
C GLU A 648 -4.46 -12.06 -17.50
N SER A 649 -4.24 -12.53 -16.27
CA SER A 649 -4.59 -13.90 -15.86
C SER A 649 -6.08 -14.04 -15.49
N GLY A 650 -6.78 -12.91 -15.35
CA GLY A 650 -8.17 -12.86 -14.92
C GLY A 650 -8.33 -12.85 -13.39
N ARG A 651 -7.26 -12.69 -12.61
CA ARG A 651 -7.31 -12.61 -11.15
C ARG A 651 -7.51 -11.18 -10.70
N GLU A 652 -8.36 -10.94 -9.68
CA GLU A 652 -8.46 -9.62 -9.05
C GLU A 652 -7.16 -9.27 -8.31
N VAL A 653 -6.54 -8.16 -8.70
CA VAL A 653 -5.26 -7.66 -8.18
C VAL A 653 -5.40 -6.34 -7.42
N PHE A 654 -6.57 -5.71 -7.49
CA PHE A 654 -6.90 -4.51 -6.75
C PHE A 654 -8.41 -4.42 -6.55
N SER A 655 -8.85 -4.03 -5.35
CA SER A 655 -10.24 -3.77 -5.04
C SER A 655 -10.37 -2.68 -3.97
N GLN A 656 -11.26 -1.71 -4.19
CA GLN A 656 -11.50 -0.63 -3.23
C GLN A 656 -12.88 0.00 -3.40
N ASN A 657 -13.48 0.39 -2.28
CA ASN A 657 -14.65 1.26 -2.27
C ASN A 657 -14.27 2.69 -2.66
N ILE A 658 -15.00 3.26 -3.61
CA ILE A 658 -14.75 4.56 -4.23
C ILE A 658 -16.03 5.36 -4.40
N GLY A 659 -15.87 6.67 -4.58
CA GLY A 659 -16.93 7.53 -5.10
C GLY A 659 -17.02 7.42 -6.61
N MET A 660 -18.19 7.05 -7.13
CA MET A 660 -18.46 6.97 -8.57
C MET A 660 -19.52 7.99 -9.00
N ARG A 661 -19.26 8.65 -10.14
CA ARG A 661 -20.23 9.55 -10.78
C ARG A 661 -20.06 9.58 -12.29
N ILE A 662 -21.10 9.93 -13.03
CA ILE A 662 -21.00 9.98 -14.51
C ILE A 662 -19.99 11.05 -14.95
N ALA A 663 -19.18 10.73 -15.97
CA ALA A 663 -18.17 11.59 -16.56
C ALA A 663 -18.60 12.24 -17.87
N GLY A 664 -17.84 13.26 -18.29
CA GLY A 664 -18.00 13.94 -19.58
C GLY A 664 -19.02 15.08 -19.61
N SER A 665 -19.39 15.48 -20.83
CA SER A 665 -20.42 16.49 -21.13
C SER A 665 -21.51 15.86 -22.00
N PHE A 666 -21.51 16.06 -23.31
CA PHE A 666 -22.54 15.48 -24.21
C PHE A 666 -22.52 13.94 -24.26
N GLY A 667 -21.37 13.30 -23.96
CA GLY A 667 -21.26 11.85 -23.84
C GLY A 667 -22.18 11.24 -22.77
N ARG A 668 -22.63 12.03 -21.79
CA ARG A 668 -23.58 11.58 -20.75
C ARG A 668 -24.92 11.13 -21.32
N GLY A 669 -25.33 11.66 -22.46
CA GLY A 669 -26.56 11.27 -23.14
C GLY A 669 -26.46 9.95 -23.92
N ARG A 670 -25.27 9.34 -24.02
CA ARG A 670 -25.06 8.07 -24.74
C ARG A 670 -25.45 6.87 -23.88
N ALA A 671 -25.70 5.72 -24.52
CA ALA A 671 -26.09 4.49 -23.84
C ALA A 671 -24.96 3.95 -22.95
N GLN A 672 -23.71 4.01 -23.41
CA GLN A 672 -22.51 3.72 -22.61
C GLN A 672 -21.95 5.06 -22.13
N LYS A 673 -21.97 5.30 -20.82
CA LYS A 673 -21.52 6.53 -20.18
C LYS A 673 -20.17 6.30 -19.50
N GLY A 674 -19.32 7.33 -19.48
CA GLY A 674 -18.07 7.30 -18.72
C GLY A 674 -18.30 7.44 -17.21
N PHE A 675 -17.34 6.97 -16.41
CA PHE A 675 -17.35 7.11 -14.95
C PHE A 675 -16.13 7.85 -14.45
N ASN A 676 -16.35 8.80 -13.57
CA ASN A 676 -15.34 9.39 -12.71
C ASN A 676 -15.26 8.54 -11.44
N LEU A 677 -14.07 8.05 -11.09
CA LEU A 677 -13.82 7.26 -9.89
C LEU A 677 -12.87 8.06 -8.98
N ILE A 678 -13.25 8.22 -7.72
CA ILE A 678 -12.57 9.11 -6.78
C ILE A 678 -12.40 8.39 -5.45
N ALA A 679 -11.18 8.31 -4.95
CA ALA A 679 -10.88 7.79 -3.63
C ALA A 679 -11.19 8.85 -2.57
N ARG A 680 -11.95 8.48 -1.53
CA ARG A 680 -12.38 9.39 -0.46
C ARG A 680 -12.43 8.64 0.86
N ASP A 681 -12.05 9.34 1.94
CA ASP A 681 -12.24 8.88 3.32
C ASP A 681 -13.71 8.49 3.57
N ALA A 682 -14.64 9.24 2.95
CA ALA A 682 -16.09 8.97 2.93
C ALA A 682 -16.48 7.53 2.52
N TYR A 683 -15.63 6.83 1.77
CA TYR A 683 -15.92 5.50 1.23
C TYR A 683 -14.87 4.44 1.58
N GLY A 684 -13.82 4.77 2.33
CA GLY A 684 -12.67 3.90 2.56
C GLY A 684 -11.38 4.69 2.44
N ASP A 685 -10.37 4.13 1.77
CA ASP A 685 -9.10 4.84 1.59
C ASP A 685 -9.24 6.03 0.64
N ASN A 686 -8.49 7.09 0.95
CA ASN A 686 -8.52 8.34 0.20
C ASN A 686 -7.57 8.38 -1.00
N ARG A 687 -6.84 7.29 -1.24
CA ARG A 687 -6.00 7.01 -2.41
C ARG A 687 -6.30 5.60 -2.89
N MET A 688 -6.12 5.37 -4.19
CA MET A 688 -6.07 4.02 -4.75
C MET A 688 -4.59 3.64 -4.88
N ALA A 689 -4.09 2.80 -3.98
CA ALA A 689 -2.69 2.36 -3.94
C ALA A 689 -2.42 1.26 -4.99
N TYR A 690 -2.48 1.63 -6.27
CA TYR A 690 -2.23 0.73 -7.38
C TYR A 690 -1.65 1.46 -8.60
N PRO A 691 -0.61 0.90 -9.27
CA PRO A 691 -0.02 1.47 -10.48
C PRO A 691 -0.87 1.16 -11.72
N PHE A 692 -1.93 1.94 -11.96
CA PHE A 692 -2.85 1.69 -13.09
C PHE A 692 -2.23 1.86 -14.50
N PHE A 693 -1.11 2.58 -14.62
CA PHE A 693 -0.49 2.92 -15.90
C PHE A 693 0.99 2.55 -15.88
N GLU A 694 1.40 1.66 -16.79
CA GLU A 694 2.75 1.09 -16.84
C GLU A 694 3.82 2.09 -17.27
N ASP A 695 3.44 3.14 -18.01
CA ASP A 695 4.35 4.19 -18.50
C ASP A 695 4.67 5.26 -17.44
N LEU A 696 4.11 5.14 -16.23
CA LEU A 696 4.27 6.11 -15.14
C LEU A 696 4.77 5.40 -13.87
N ASP A 697 5.74 6.01 -13.20
CA ASP A 697 6.31 5.49 -11.93
C ASP A 697 5.40 5.74 -10.71
N TYR A 698 4.12 6.05 -10.91
CA TYR A 698 3.20 6.35 -9.83
C TYR A 698 2.56 5.09 -9.25
N THR A 699 2.66 4.94 -7.93
CA THR A 699 2.11 3.79 -7.19
C THR A 699 0.70 4.03 -6.65
N GLU A 700 0.17 5.25 -6.75
CA GLU A 700 -1.15 5.60 -6.24
C GLU A 700 -1.83 6.76 -6.97
N TYR A 701 -3.17 6.81 -6.88
CA TYR A 701 -3.98 7.82 -7.55
C TYR A 701 -5.15 8.30 -6.69
N LYS A 702 -5.41 9.62 -6.65
CA LYS A 702 -6.64 10.17 -6.02
C LYS A 702 -7.90 9.84 -6.81
N SER A 703 -7.77 9.81 -8.13
CA SER A 703 -8.91 9.74 -9.02
C SER A 703 -8.51 9.36 -10.43
N ILE A 704 -9.34 8.53 -11.05
CA ILE A 704 -9.21 8.06 -12.43
C ILE A 704 -10.55 8.24 -13.16
N VAL A 705 -10.54 8.05 -14.48
CA VAL A 705 -11.75 8.07 -15.29
C VAL A 705 -11.82 6.83 -16.17
N LEU A 706 -12.96 6.12 -16.15
CA LEU A 706 -13.30 5.14 -17.17
C LEU A 706 -14.04 5.86 -18.29
N ARG A 707 -13.39 6.05 -19.43
CA ARG A 707 -13.93 6.78 -20.58
C ARG A 707 -14.47 5.82 -21.65
N ALA A 708 -15.74 5.97 -22.01
CA ALA A 708 -16.40 5.17 -23.04
C ALA A 708 -16.15 5.65 -24.49
N GLY A 709 -15.22 6.59 -24.72
CA GLY A 709 -14.99 7.25 -26.02
C GLY A 709 -15.80 8.55 -26.26
N ALA A 710 -16.61 8.98 -25.28
CA ALA A 710 -17.41 10.22 -25.34
C ALA A 710 -18.29 10.32 -26.60
N GLN A 711 -18.11 11.34 -27.45
CA GLN A 711 -18.85 11.47 -28.71
C GLN A 711 -18.32 10.58 -29.84
N ASP A 712 -17.09 10.06 -29.71
CA ASP A 712 -16.50 9.10 -30.66
C ASP A 712 -16.89 7.64 -30.33
N GLN A 713 -17.63 7.43 -29.23
CA GLN A 713 -18.05 6.10 -28.76
C GLN A 713 -18.66 5.27 -29.88
N ASN A 714 -19.63 5.79 -30.65
CA ASN A 714 -20.32 5.05 -31.73
C ASN A 714 -19.65 5.22 -33.10
N SER A 715 -18.43 5.77 -33.13
CA SER A 715 -17.67 6.09 -34.34
C SER A 715 -16.32 5.35 -34.30
N GLY A 716 -15.21 6.06 -34.11
CA GLY A 716 -13.85 5.49 -34.13
C GLY A 716 -13.38 4.90 -32.80
N LYS A 717 -14.11 5.13 -31.70
CA LYS A 717 -13.85 4.66 -30.33
C LYS A 717 -12.57 5.18 -29.67
N PHE A 718 -11.44 5.21 -30.36
CA PHE A 718 -10.10 5.37 -29.79
C PHE A 718 -9.32 6.63 -30.26
N ARG A 719 -9.96 7.63 -30.87
CA ARG A 719 -9.25 8.83 -31.36
C ARG A 719 -8.55 9.64 -30.26
N ASP A 720 -9.12 9.65 -29.06
CA ASP A 720 -8.56 10.33 -27.91
C ASP A 720 -7.29 9.63 -27.41
N GLU A 721 -7.29 8.31 -27.48
CA GLU A 721 -6.17 7.43 -27.15
C GLU A 721 -5.08 7.47 -28.23
N LEU A 722 -5.46 7.59 -29.51
CA LEU A 722 -4.50 7.84 -30.60
C LEU A 722 -3.76 9.16 -30.36
N ALA A 723 -4.48 10.23 -29.99
CA ALA A 723 -3.88 11.53 -29.75
C ALA A 723 -2.85 11.50 -28.61
N ALA A 724 -3.20 10.92 -27.47
CA ALA A 724 -2.31 10.81 -26.32
C ALA A 724 -1.18 9.78 -26.55
N GLY A 725 -1.49 8.66 -27.20
CA GLY A 725 -0.56 7.55 -27.44
C GLY A 725 0.60 7.90 -28.36
N LEU A 726 0.43 8.90 -29.25
CA LEU A 726 1.51 9.42 -30.08
C LEU A 726 2.51 10.29 -29.30
N LEU A 727 2.14 10.76 -28.10
CA LEU A 727 2.98 11.63 -27.28
C LEU A 727 3.84 10.85 -26.29
N VAL A 728 3.54 9.57 -26.06
CA VAL A 728 4.27 8.71 -25.12
C VAL A 728 5.75 8.65 -25.54
N GLY A 729 6.65 8.98 -24.61
CA GLY A 729 8.09 9.02 -24.83
C GLY A 729 8.60 10.21 -25.66
N SER A 730 7.73 11.17 -26.02
CA SER A 730 8.14 12.41 -26.71
C SER A 730 8.62 13.49 -25.75
N ASP A 731 9.28 14.51 -26.29
CA ASP A 731 9.80 15.68 -25.57
C ASP A 731 8.83 16.87 -25.55
N VAL A 732 7.54 16.66 -25.82
CA VAL A 732 6.55 17.75 -25.86
C VAL A 732 6.37 18.41 -24.50
N ASN A 733 6.36 19.74 -24.48
CA ASN A 733 6.31 20.50 -23.23
C ASN A 733 4.88 20.82 -22.76
N PHE A 734 4.02 19.83 -22.56
CA PHE A 734 2.68 20.03 -21.97
C PHE A 734 2.15 18.73 -21.36
N LEU A 735 1.10 18.81 -20.53
CA LEU A 735 0.53 17.62 -19.89
C LEU A 735 -0.45 16.91 -20.83
N TYR A 736 -0.41 15.58 -20.83
CA TYR A 736 -1.37 14.69 -21.48
C TYR A 736 -1.67 13.50 -20.56
N GLN A 737 -2.79 12.80 -20.80
CA GLN A 737 -3.25 11.73 -19.92
C GLN A 737 -2.72 10.37 -20.41
N ALA A 738 -2.11 9.59 -19.51
CA ALA A 738 -1.92 8.16 -19.73
C ALA A 738 -3.26 7.42 -19.78
N TYR A 739 -3.27 6.25 -20.44
CA TYR A 739 -4.46 5.41 -20.56
C TYR A 739 -4.13 3.92 -20.67
N LYS A 740 -5.10 3.07 -20.34
CA LYS A 740 -5.08 1.63 -20.59
C LYS A 740 -6.50 1.15 -20.97
N PRO A 741 -6.68 0.34 -22.04
CA PRO A 741 -7.98 -0.22 -22.41
C PRO A 741 -8.39 -1.36 -21.48
N TYR A 742 -9.68 -1.42 -21.13
CA TYR A 742 -10.29 -2.45 -20.30
C TYR A 742 -11.66 -2.84 -20.85
N VAL A 743 -12.11 -4.05 -20.52
CA VAL A 743 -13.53 -4.40 -20.55
C VAL A 743 -14.14 -4.09 -19.19
N LEU A 744 -15.21 -3.30 -19.16
CA LEU A 744 -15.95 -3.02 -17.93
C LEU A 744 -17.03 -4.08 -17.70
N TYR A 745 -17.13 -4.61 -16.49
CA TYR A 745 -18.32 -5.26 -15.96
C TYR A 745 -18.99 -4.36 -14.92
N LEU A 746 -20.24 -3.96 -15.18
CA LEU A 746 -21.03 -3.11 -14.27
C LEU A 746 -22.08 -3.96 -13.57
N ASN A 747 -21.97 -4.12 -12.25
CA ASN A 747 -22.81 -5.04 -11.46
C ASN A 747 -22.84 -6.47 -12.04
N GLY A 748 -21.67 -6.98 -12.47
CA GLY A 748 -21.53 -8.32 -13.04
C GLY A 748 -21.95 -8.46 -14.50
N GLU A 749 -22.42 -7.38 -15.14
CA GLU A 749 -22.87 -7.38 -16.54
C GLU A 749 -21.81 -6.78 -17.47
N TYR A 750 -21.51 -7.47 -18.58
CA TYR A 750 -20.59 -6.97 -19.61
C TYR A 750 -21.02 -5.58 -20.12
N TRP A 751 -20.16 -4.57 -20.00
CA TRP A 751 -20.49 -3.18 -20.34
C TRP A 751 -19.63 -2.61 -21.47
N GLY A 752 -18.82 -3.43 -22.13
CA GLY A 752 -18.02 -3.07 -23.30
C GLY A 752 -16.65 -2.46 -22.98
N VAL A 753 -16.02 -1.91 -24.00
CA VAL A 753 -14.66 -1.35 -23.97
C VAL A 753 -14.67 0.04 -23.34
N TYR A 754 -13.81 0.23 -22.35
CA TYR A 754 -13.51 1.50 -21.71
C TYR A 754 -12.02 1.77 -21.73
N PHE A 755 -11.65 3.05 -21.80
CA PHE A 755 -10.27 3.46 -21.55
C PHE A 755 -10.19 4.04 -20.16
N MET A 756 -9.47 3.35 -19.27
CA MET A 756 -9.08 3.93 -18.00
C MET A 756 -8.02 4.99 -18.28
N LYS A 757 -8.20 6.21 -17.76
CA LYS A 757 -7.25 7.32 -17.94
C LYS A 757 -7.03 8.04 -16.61
N GLU A 758 -5.88 8.70 -16.49
CA GLU A 758 -5.66 9.66 -15.41
C GLU A 758 -6.79 10.69 -15.38
N LYS A 759 -7.29 11.11 -14.22
CA LYS A 759 -8.35 12.13 -14.19
C LYS A 759 -7.75 13.53 -14.18
N ARG A 760 -7.89 14.24 -15.30
CA ARG A 760 -7.44 15.65 -15.46
C ARG A 760 -8.12 16.64 -14.50
N ASN A 761 -7.55 16.81 -13.31
CA ASN A 761 -7.94 17.75 -12.26
C ASN A 761 -6.69 18.29 -11.52
N ARG A 762 -6.87 18.94 -10.36
CA ARG A 762 -5.75 19.46 -9.56
C ARG A 762 -4.76 18.37 -9.13
N PHE A 763 -5.24 17.16 -8.82
CA PHE A 763 -4.39 16.05 -8.36
C PHE A 763 -3.52 15.51 -9.51
N PHE A 764 -4.07 15.44 -10.72
CA PHE A 764 -3.29 15.12 -11.92
C PHE A 764 -2.17 16.15 -12.16
N VAL A 765 -2.48 17.45 -12.11
CA VAL A 765 -1.46 18.50 -12.29
C VAL A 765 -0.41 18.42 -11.17
N ALA A 766 -0.84 18.25 -9.92
CA ALA A 766 0.06 18.18 -8.77
C ALA A 766 1.01 16.98 -8.88
N GLN A 767 0.51 15.81 -9.27
CA GLN A 767 1.27 14.59 -9.46
C GLN A 767 2.32 14.71 -10.58
N HIS A 768 1.95 15.31 -11.73
CA HIS A 768 2.88 15.53 -12.85
C HIS A 768 3.93 16.61 -12.57
N GLU A 769 3.58 17.64 -11.80
CA GLU A 769 4.52 18.73 -11.45
C GLU A 769 5.29 18.46 -10.14
N GLY A 770 5.09 17.29 -9.50
CA GLY A 770 5.80 16.89 -8.28
C GLY A 770 5.49 17.77 -7.06
N THR A 771 4.23 18.13 -6.87
CA THR A 771 3.76 19.04 -5.83
C THR A 771 2.65 18.41 -4.98
N ASP A 772 2.38 18.94 -3.78
CA ASP A 772 1.36 18.40 -2.87
C ASP A 772 -0.08 18.55 -3.41
N ASP A 773 -1.03 17.75 -2.92
CA ASP A 773 -2.43 17.85 -3.35
C ASP A 773 -3.12 19.18 -2.98
N ASN A 774 -2.60 19.83 -1.94
CA ASN A 774 -3.10 21.09 -1.39
C ASN A 774 -2.49 22.31 -2.09
N VAL A 775 -1.88 22.13 -3.27
CA VAL A 775 -1.17 23.20 -3.96
C VAL A 775 -2.10 24.32 -4.41
N ASN A 776 -1.59 25.53 -4.21
CA ASN A 776 -2.06 26.77 -4.83
C ASN A 776 -1.71 26.74 -6.33
N LEU A 777 -2.57 26.12 -7.12
CA LEU A 777 -2.50 26.14 -8.58
C LEU A 777 -3.81 26.67 -9.16
N ASP A 778 -3.73 27.17 -10.38
CA ASP A 778 -4.87 27.63 -11.15
C ASP A 778 -5.10 26.69 -12.32
N ILE A 779 -6.36 26.31 -12.57
CA ILE A 779 -6.78 25.59 -13.76
C ILE A 779 -7.98 26.29 -14.36
N ILE A 780 -7.89 26.64 -15.63
CA ILE A 780 -8.95 27.35 -16.36
C ILE A 780 -9.29 26.63 -17.66
N ARG A 781 -10.49 26.86 -18.19
CA ARG A 781 -10.92 26.33 -19.49
C ARG A 781 -11.39 27.45 -20.42
N SER A 782 -11.24 27.24 -21.73
CA SER A 782 -11.61 28.24 -22.75
C SER A 782 -13.13 28.36 -22.99
N ALA A 783 -13.94 27.54 -22.31
CA ALA A 783 -15.41 27.62 -22.33
C ALA A 783 -15.91 28.87 -21.59
N GLY A 784 -15.95 30.00 -22.30
CA GLY A 784 -16.45 31.30 -21.81
C GLY A 784 -15.41 32.04 -20.98
N LYS A 785 -14.86 33.15 -21.51
CA LYS A 785 -13.92 34.09 -20.85
C LYS A 785 -12.94 33.49 -19.80
N GLY A 786 -12.41 32.28 -20.04
CA GLY A 786 -11.55 31.57 -19.09
C GLY A 786 -12.28 31.07 -17.84
N SER A 787 -13.29 30.21 -17.98
CA SER A 787 -14.02 29.66 -16.84
C SER A 787 -13.07 28.97 -15.86
N VAL A 788 -13.15 29.33 -14.58
CA VAL A 788 -12.35 28.74 -13.51
C VAL A 788 -12.77 27.29 -13.31
N TYR A 789 -11.82 26.37 -13.46
CA TYR A 789 -12.01 24.97 -13.09
C TYR A 789 -11.47 24.69 -11.69
N TYR A 790 -10.39 25.37 -11.30
CA TYR A 790 -9.81 25.37 -9.97
C TYR A 790 -8.96 26.64 -9.78
N GLY A 791 -8.88 27.19 -8.56
CA GLY A 791 -8.10 28.39 -8.28
C GLY A 791 -8.72 29.67 -8.85
N SER A 792 -7.92 30.47 -9.56
CA SER A 792 -8.25 31.80 -10.09
C SER A 792 -7.95 31.91 -11.58
N ASN A 793 -8.58 32.88 -12.26
CA ASN A 793 -8.26 33.26 -13.64
C ASN A 793 -7.73 34.70 -13.76
N ALA A 794 -7.49 35.39 -12.64
CA ALA A 794 -7.19 36.81 -12.62
C ALA A 794 -5.94 37.17 -13.42
N GLU A 795 -4.82 36.45 -13.19
CA GLU A 795 -3.56 36.71 -13.90
C GLU A 795 -3.66 36.41 -15.39
N TRP A 796 -4.45 35.40 -15.78
CA TRP A 796 -4.71 35.11 -17.19
C TRP A 796 -5.52 36.23 -17.85
N GLN A 797 -6.54 36.74 -17.17
CA GLN A 797 -7.34 37.87 -17.67
C GLN A 797 -6.51 39.15 -17.78
N GLU A 798 -5.64 39.43 -16.81
CA GLU A 798 -4.71 40.56 -16.87
C GLU A 798 -3.78 40.43 -18.07
N PHE A 799 -3.15 39.26 -18.25
CA PHE A 799 -2.27 39.00 -19.38
C PHE A 799 -2.98 39.15 -20.73
N MET A 800 -4.17 38.56 -20.91
CA MET A 800 -4.91 38.67 -22.16
C MET A 800 -5.43 40.09 -22.43
N THR A 801 -5.77 40.85 -21.38
CA THR A 801 -6.14 42.26 -21.51
C THR A 801 -4.95 43.10 -21.94
N TRP A 802 -3.77 42.86 -21.35
CA TRP A 802 -2.52 43.48 -21.78
C TRP A 802 -2.21 43.11 -23.23
N LEU A 803 -2.19 41.83 -23.59
CA LEU A 803 -1.86 41.35 -24.95
C LEU A 803 -2.73 42.03 -26.02
N ASN A 804 -4.04 42.16 -25.75
CA ASN A 804 -5.00 42.75 -26.68
C ASN A 804 -5.07 44.29 -26.60
N GLY A 805 -4.24 44.93 -25.78
CA GLY A 805 -4.13 46.38 -25.62
C GLY A 805 -3.28 47.05 -26.71
N THR A 806 -3.42 48.37 -26.84
CA THR A 806 -2.69 49.18 -27.83
C THR A 806 -1.19 49.24 -27.49
N GLY A 807 -0.32 48.90 -28.45
CA GLY A 807 1.14 49.02 -28.32
C GLY A 807 1.87 47.74 -27.86
N ASN A 808 1.13 46.67 -27.55
CA ASN A 808 1.70 45.41 -27.03
C ASN A 808 2.01 44.40 -28.15
N ASP A 809 2.73 44.84 -29.19
CA ASP A 809 3.16 43.99 -30.29
C ASP A 809 4.34 43.08 -29.88
N LEU A 810 4.19 41.76 -30.01
CA LEU A 810 5.21 40.77 -29.64
C LEU A 810 6.36 40.67 -30.65
N SER A 811 6.33 41.43 -31.74
CA SER A 811 7.52 41.69 -32.56
C SER A 811 8.59 42.50 -31.80
N SER A 812 8.19 43.24 -30.76
CA SER A 812 9.11 43.94 -29.85
C SER A 812 9.71 42.99 -28.81
N ALA A 813 11.03 43.03 -28.64
CA ALA A 813 11.75 42.21 -27.68
C ALA A 813 11.26 42.39 -26.23
N SER A 814 10.91 43.62 -25.82
CA SER A 814 10.42 43.88 -24.46
C SER A 814 9.04 43.29 -24.19
N ASN A 815 8.15 43.34 -25.20
CA ASN A 815 6.80 42.79 -25.07
C ASN A 815 6.84 41.26 -25.14
N TYR A 816 7.70 40.70 -25.99
CA TYR A 816 7.94 39.26 -26.04
C TYR A 816 8.44 38.74 -24.68
N ALA A 817 9.44 39.40 -24.08
CA ALA A 817 9.95 39.03 -22.76
C ALA A 817 8.85 39.10 -21.67
N TYR A 818 8.00 40.13 -21.69
CA TYR A 818 6.87 40.24 -20.76
C TYR A 818 5.88 39.06 -20.87
N ALA A 819 5.61 38.60 -22.10
CA ALA A 819 4.76 37.44 -22.33
C ALA A 819 5.43 36.14 -21.88
N GLU A 820 6.72 35.98 -22.17
CA GLU A 820 7.52 34.81 -21.79
C GLU A 820 7.66 34.65 -20.27
N GLU A 821 7.65 35.74 -19.49
CA GLU A 821 7.62 35.67 -18.02
C GLU A 821 6.32 35.07 -17.46
N ARG A 822 5.22 35.11 -18.20
CA ARG A 822 3.88 34.73 -17.74
C ARG A 822 3.38 33.43 -18.35
N VAL A 823 3.79 33.13 -19.56
CA VAL A 823 3.35 31.98 -20.36
C VAL A 823 4.57 31.19 -20.80
N ASP A 824 4.51 29.87 -20.68
CA ASP A 824 5.50 29.01 -21.28
C ASP A 824 5.23 28.95 -22.79
N LEU A 825 5.97 29.77 -23.55
CA LEU A 825 5.77 29.93 -24.99
C LEU A 825 6.21 28.70 -25.79
N ASP A 826 7.03 27.83 -25.21
CA ASP A 826 7.45 26.56 -25.82
C ASP A 826 6.38 25.49 -25.58
N SER A 827 5.80 25.45 -24.38
CA SER A 827 4.59 24.66 -24.10
C SER A 827 3.46 25.01 -25.06
N PHE A 828 3.24 26.30 -25.27
CA PHE A 828 2.23 26.78 -26.22
C PHE A 828 2.53 26.37 -27.67
N MET A 829 3.80 26.42 -28.08
CA MET A 829 4.25 26.04 -29.42
C MET A 829 3.92 24.57 -29.70
N ASP A 830 4.35 23.66 -28.82
CA ASP A 830 4.11 22.24 -28.94
C ASP A 830 2.61 21.92 -28.91
N TYR A 831 1.86 22.51 -27.97
CA TYR A 831 0.41 22.34 -27.89
C TYR A 831 -0.29 22.74 -29.19
N MET A 832 0.07 23.89 -29.76
CA MET A 832 -0.53 24.37 -31.01
C MET A 832 -0.19 23.46 -32.18
N ILE A 833 1.05 22.99 -32.29
CA ILE A 833 1.45 22.03 -33.32
C ILE A 833 0.62 20.75 -33.22
N CYS A 834 0.50 20.18 -32.01
CA CYS A 834 -0.25 18.94 -31.78
C CYS A 834 -1.76 19.09 -32.05
N GLU A 835 -2.37 20.22 -31.65
CA GLU A 835 -3.77 20.53 -31.96
C GLU A 835 -4.01 20.70 -33.47
N ILE A 836 -3.08 21.36 -34.17
CA ILE A 836 -3.15 21.56 -35.61
C ILE A 836 -2.98 20.22 -36.33
N TYR A 837 -1.98 19.42 -35.97
CA TYR A 837 -1.73 18.13 -36.62
C TYR A 837 -2.94 17.20 -36.51
N SER A 838 -3.44 16.97 -35.29
CA SER A 838 -4.58 16.08 -35.01
C SER A 838 -5.87 16.51 -35.68
N ALA A 839 -5.90 17.72 -36.25
CA ALA A 839 -7.03 18.32 -36.92
C ALA A 839 -8.24 18.52 -36.00
N ASN A 840 -7.99 18.79 -34.72
CA ASN A 840 -9.02 19.04 -33.73
C ASN A 840 -9.77 20.33 -34.08
N SER A 841 -11.01 20.19 -34.54
CA SER A 841 -11.87 21.32 -34.91
C SER A 841 -12.62 21.91 -33.72
N ASP A 842 -12.61 21.24 -32.57
CA ASP A 842 -13.28 21.73 -31.37
C ASP A 842 -12.36 22.68 -30.58
N VAL A 843 -12.35 23.95 -31.00
CA VAL A 843 -11.59 25.02 -30.35
C VAL A 843 -12.08 25.37 -28.93
N TRP A 844 -13.09 24.67 -28.40
CA TRP A 844 -13.58 24.86 -27.02
C TRP A 844 -12.85 23.97 -26.00
N ASN A 845 -12.28 22.85 -26.43
CA ASN A 845 -11.59 21.88 -25.55
C ASN A 845 -10.14 22.32 -25.27
N ILE A 846 -9.99 23.48 -24.64
CA ILE A 846 -8.68 23.98 -24.23
C ILE A 846 -8.67 24.14 -22.72
N GLN A 847 -7.64 23.57 -22.09
CA GLN A 847 -7.40 23.73 -20.67
C GLN A 847 -5.96 24.19 -20.44
N TYR A 848 -5.83 25.06 -19.46
CA TYR A 848 -4.60 25.71 -19.06
C TYR A 848 -4.41 25.49 -17.58
N TYR A 849 -3.17 25.39 -17.15
CA TYR A 849 -2.83 25.37 -15.74
C TYR A 849 -1.63 26.26 -15.45
N LYS A 850 -1.52 26.65 -14.19
CA LYS A 850 -0.39 27.41 -13.67
C LYS A 850 -0.12 27.00 -12.22
N ILE A 851 1.11 26.58 -11.94
CA ILE A 851 1.61 26.50 -10.56
C ILE A 851 1.94 27.92 -10.09
N LYS A 852 1.58 28.28 -8.85
CA LYS A 852 1.85 29.62 -8.30
C LYS A 852 3.34 29.99 -8.40
N GLY A 853 3.62 31.19 -8.91
CA GLY A 853 4.98 31.65 -9.21
C GLY A 853 5.58 31.11 -10.51
N GLY A 854 4.91 30.16 -11.18
CA GLY A 854 5.30 29.60 -12.47
C GLY A 854 4.71 30.36 -13.66
N LYS A 855 4.57 29.65 -14.79
CA LYS A 855 4.00 30.14 -16.05
C LYS A 855 2.75 29.36 -16.44
N TRP A 856 1.89 29.95 -17.26
CA TRP A 856 0.76 29.25 -17.87
C TRP A 856 1.25 28.21 -18.88
N LYS A 857 0.75 26.97 -18.73
CA LYS A 857 1.00 25.80 -19.58
C LYS A 857 -0.33 25.15 -20.01
N TRP A 858 -0.26 24.20 -20.94
CA TRP A 858 -1.43 23.54 -21.53
C TRP A 858 -1.62 22.09 -21.08
N ILE A 859 -2.86 21.64 -21.17
CA ILE A 859 -3.21 20.22 -21.06
C ILE A 859 -3.90 19.78 -22.35
N TYR A 860 -3.39 18.71 -22.96
CA TYR A 860 -3.85 18.15 -24.24
C TYR A 860 -4.91 17.06 -23.99
N TYR A 861 -6.16 17.27 -24.43
CA TYR A 861 -7.27 16.35 -24.14
C TYR A 861 -8.48 16.49 -25.09
N ASP A 862 -9.31 15.44 -25.17
CA ASP A 862 -10.64 15.38 -25.81
C ASP A 862 -10.64 15.48 -27.35
N PHE A 863 -10.06 14.47 -28.00
CA PHE A 863 -9.88 14.42 -29.46
C PHE A 863 -10.96 13.64 -30.21
N CYS A 864 -12.18 13.57 -29.67
CA CYS A 864 -13.28 12.87 -30.32
C CYS A 864 -13.67 13.43 -31.71
N TRP A 865 -13.25 14.66 -32.05
CA TRP A 865 -13.48 15.36 -33.33
C TRP A 865 -12.20 15.55 -34.17
N SER A 866 -11.24 14.63 -34.02
CA SER A 866 -9.91 14.68 -34.66
C SER A 866 -9.72 13.53 -35.67
N PHE A 867 -8.55 13.44 -36.31
CA PHE A 867 -8.13 12.30 -37.15
C PHE A 867 -9.19 11.84 -38.15
N GLY A 868 -9.64 12.76 -39.01
CA GLY A 868 -10.57 12.43 -40.10
C GLY A 868 -12.03 12.22 -39.69
N ALA A 869 -12.43 12.42 -38.43
CA ALA A 869 -13.83 12.23 -38.00
C ALA A 869 -14.83 12.93 -38.96
N SER A 870 -15.87 12.20 -39.42
CA SER A 870 -16.76 12.63 -40.52
C SER A 870 -17.61 13.87 -40.26
N GLU A 871 -17.65 14.35 -39.00
CA GLU A 871 -18.25 15.63 -38.64
C GLU A 871 -17.29 16.83 -38.77
N ASN A 872 -16.05 16.61 -39.22
CA ASN A 872 -15.05 17.66 -39.39
C ASN A 872 -15.37 18.51 -40.65
N ARG A 873 -16.27 19.49 -40.49
CA ARG A 873 -16.88 20.34 -41.54
C ARG A 873 -15.90 21.27 -42.30
N THR A 874 -14.59 21.06 -42.20
CA THR A 874 -13.59 22.11 -42.43
C THR A 874 -12.46 21.73 -43.39
N ASN A 875 -12.56 20.58 -44.07
CA ASN A 875 -11.50 20.04 -44.94
C ASN A 875 -10.12 20.00 -44.25
N HIS A 876 -10.12 19.79 -42.92
CA HIS A 876 -8.92 19.75 -42.06
C HIS A 876 -8.02 20.99 -42.16
N GLN A 877 -8.58 22.18 -42.44
CA GLN A 877 -7.86 23.46 -42.45
C GLN A 877 -7.59 23.97 -41.01
N THR A 878 -7.00 23.14 -40.16
CA THR A 878 -6.93 23.37 -38.71
C THR A 878 -5.96 24.49 -38.34
N LEU A 879 -4.95 24.77 -39.17
CA LEU A 879 -4.09 25.93 -38.97
C LEU A 879 -4.89 27.24 -39.03
N SER A 880 -5.77 27.39 -40.03
CA SER A 880 -6.61 28.59 -40.16
C SER A 880 -7.67 28.65 -39.06
N ILE A 881 -8.28 27.52 -38.68
CA ILE A 881 -9.21 27.45 -37.54
C ILE A 881 -8.54 27.95 -36.26
N ARG A 882 -7.32 27.51 -35.98
CA ARG A 882 -6.58 27.89 -34.77
C ARG A 882 -6.13 29.35 -34.77
N ARG A 883 -5.97 29.97 -35.94
CA ARG A 883 -5.70 31.40 -36.08
C ARG A 883 -6.95 32.27 -36.02
N LEU A 884 -8.08 31.80 -36.54
CA LEU A 884 -9.25 32.64 -36.79
C LEU A 884 -10.42 32.38 -35.83
N SER A 885 -10.23 31.55 -34.81
CA SER A 885 -11.24 31.36 -33.77
C SER A 885 -11.36 32.59 -32.88
N SER A 886 -12.49 32.72 -32.19
CA SER A 886 -12.73 33.78 -31.20
C SER A 886 -12.09 33.50 -29.83
N LYS A 887 -11.10 32.60 -29.75
CA LYS A 887 -10.51 32.14 -28.49
C LYS A 887 -9.24 32.89 -28.13
N PRO A 888 -8.95 33.08 -26.83
CA PRO A 888 -7.70 33.67 -26.35
C PRO A 888 -6.43 33.05 -26.94
N CYS A 889 -6.42 31.73 -27.18
CA CYS A 889 -5.29 31.06 -27.85
C CYS A 889 -5.04 31.58 -29.27
N SER A 890 -6.08 31.94 -30.01
CA SER A 890 -5.93 32.49 -31.37
C SER A 890 -5.29 33.88 -31.33
N ASP A 891 -5.65 34.72 -30.36
CA ASP A 891 -5.03 36.03 -30.17
C ASP A 891 -3.54 35.89 -29.86
N LEU A 892 -3.20 35.04 -28.87
CA LEU A 892 -1.80 34.75 -28.51
C LEU A 892 -1.01 34.18 -29.68
N PHE A 893 -1.59 33.22 -30.42
CA PHE A 893 -0.92 32.62 -31.58
C PHE A 893 -0.63 33.65 -32.68
N ASN A 894 -1.62 34.47 -33.05
CA ASN A 894 -1.40 35.51 -34.06
C ASN A 894 -0.44 36.60 -33.60
N ALA A 895 -0.41 36.92 -32.30
CA ALA A 895 0.55 37.86 -31.75
C ALA A 895 1.99 37.31 -31.83
N LEU A 896 2.20 36.05 -31.46
CA LEU A 896 3.51 35.39 -31.52
C LEU A 896 4.02 35.21 -32.96
N LEU A 897 3.13 34.94 -33.92
CA LEU A 897 3.49 34.82 -35.34
C LEU A 897 4.06 36.12 -35.96
N LYS A 898 3.91 37.27 -35.29
CA LYS A 898 4.55 38.54 -35.69
C LYS A 898 6.03 38.60 -35.30
N ASN A 899 6.45 37.80 -34.31
CA ASN A 899 7.84 37.65 -33.93
C ASN A 899 8.51 36.68 -34.91
N SER A 900 9.49 37.15 -35.68
CA SER A 900 10.15 36.36 -36.73
C SER A 900 10.84 35.12 -36.17
N ASP A 901 11.49 35.26 -35.02
CA ASP A 901 12.30 34.19 -34.43
C ASP A 901 11.41 33.10 -33.85
N TRP A 902 10.35 33.48 -33.13
CA TRP A 902 9.36 32.51 -32.65
C TRP A 902 8.65 31.80 -33.81
N ARG A 903 8.31 32.53 -34.88
CA ARG A 903 7.66 31.94 -36.06
C ARG A 903 8.57 30.95 -36.80
N ASP A 904 9.87 31.24 -36.92
CA ASP A 904 10.84 30.30 -37.49
C ASP A 904 10.97 29.04 -36.62
N ARG A 905 11.10 29.22 -35.30
CA ARG A 905 11.12 28.11 -34.32
C ARG A 905 9.86 27.25 -34.41
N PHE A 906 8.68 27.87 -34.52
CA PHE A 906 7.41 27.15 -34.70
C PHE A 906 7.43 26.29 -35.97
N CYS A 907 7.90 26.82 -37.10
CA CYS A 907 7.97 26.06 -38.35
C CYS A 907 8.96 24.89 -38.25
N ARG A 908 10.14 25.10 -37.65
CA ARG A 908 11.16 24.05 -37.47
C ARG A 908 10.71 22.97 -36.50
N ARG A 909 10.11 23.35 -35.37
CA ARG A 909 9.53 22.39 -34.41
C ARG A 909 8.38 21.61 -35.04
N PHE A 910 7.56 22.25 -35.87
CA PHE A 910 6.51 21.53 -36.60
C PHE A 910 7.13 20.54 -37.60
N ALA A 911 8.15 20.93 -38.35
CA ALA A 911 8.85 20.02 -39.25
C ALA A 911 9.49 18.83 -38.51
N GLU A 912 10.09 19.08 -37.34
CA GLU A 912 10.62 18.03 -36.47
C GLU A 912 9.54 17.03 -36.07
N LEU A 913 8.42 17.51 -35.51
CA LEU A 913 7.34 16.63 -35.05
C LEU A 913 6.68 15.86 -36.22
N LEU A 914 6.59 16.46 -37.42
CA LEU A 914 6.14 15.78 -38.65
C LEU A 914 7.07 14.65 -39.12
N ASN A 915 8.33 14.64 -38.68
CA ASN A 915 9.30 13.59 -39.00
C ASN A 915 9.56 12.63 -37.82
N THR A 916 8.91 12.83 -36.67
CA THR A 916 9.04 11.97 -35.50
C THR A 916 7.69 11.37 -35.11
N ILE A 917 7.01 11.94 -34.12
CA ILE A 917 5.73 11.43 -33.58
C ILE A 917 4.59 11.49 -34.59
N TYR A 918 4.69 12.35 -35.61
CA TYR A 918 3.70 12.53 -36.65
C TYR A 918 4.16 12.11 -38.04
N ALA A 919 5.27 11.36 -38.13
CA ALA A 919 5.61 10.65 -39.35
C ALA A 919 4.47 9.67 -39.71
N PRO A 920 4.07 9.54 -41.00
CA PRO A 920 2.97 8.67 -41.41
C PRO A 920 3.07 7.26 -40.85
N GLU A 921 4.25 6.66 -40.89
CA GLU A 921 4.54 5.32 -40.38
C GLU A 921 4.30 5.20 -38.86
N THR A 922 4.69 6.21 -38.09
CA THR A 922 4.47 6.26 -36.63
C THR A 922 2.98 6.31 -36.32
N VAL A 923 2.24 7.17 -37.02
CA VAL A 923 0.80 7.34 -36.79
C VAL A 923 0.02 6.11 -37.23
N LEU A 924 0.36 5.52 -38.38
CA LEU A 924 -0.24 4.28 -38.87
C LEU A 924 0.02 3.11 -37.90
N ALA A 925 1.26 2.96 -37.41
CA ALA A 925 1.61 1.94 -36.44
C ALA A 925 0.77 2.06 -35.15
N LYS A 926 0.61 3.27 -34.61
CA LYS A 926 -0.23 3.49 -33.43
C LYS A 926 -1.71 3.24 -33.68
N ILE A 927 -2.23 3.57 -34.87
CA ILE A 927 -3.61 3.21 -35.27
C ILE A 927 -3.78 1.70 -35.28
N ASP A 928 -2.84 0.97 -35.88
CA ASP A 928 -2.91 -0.49 -36.01
C ASP A 928 -2.79 -1.19 -34.65
N GLU A 929 -1.93 -0.68 -33.75
CA GLU A 929 -1.82 -1.12 -32.36
C GLU A 929 -3.15 -0.96 -31.60
N LEU A 930 -3.72 0.25 -31.60
CA LEU A 930 -4.99 0.52 -30.90
C LEU A 930 -6.15 -0.28 -31.50
N TYR A 931 -6.19 -0.41 -32.82
CA TYR A 931 -7.16 -1.25 -33.50
C TYR A 931 -7.07 -2.71 -33.05
N ALA A 932 -5.87 -3.29 -33.04
CA ALA A 932 -5.65 -4.68 -32.64
C ALA A 932 -6.05 -4.93 -31.18
N GLN A 933 -5.87 -3.96 -30.28
CA GLN A 933 -6.27 -4.07 -28.88
C GLN A 933 -7.79 -4.13 -28.70
N VAL A 934 -8.55 -3.27 -29.38
CA VAL A 934 -9.98 -3.08 -29.08
C VAL A 934 -10.93 -3.81 -30.02
N GLU A 935 -10.51 -4.10 -31.25
CA GLU A 935 -11.39 -4.68 -32.26
C GLU A 935 -12.06 -6.00 -31.83
N PRO A 936 -11.38 -6.95 -31.16
CA PRO A 936 -12.01 -8.20 -30.71
C PRO A 936 -13.25 -7.96 -29.82
N GLU A 937 -13.23 -6.88 -29.04
CA GLU A 937 -14.31 -6.51 -28.12
C GLU A 937 -15.35 -5.57 -28.72
N VAL A 938 -14.94 -4.71 -29.67
CA VAL A 938 -15.84 -3.71 -30.26
C VAL A 938 -17.02 -4.38 -30.96
N ALA A 939 -16.86 -5.54 -31.60
CA ALA A 939 -17.95 -6.27 -32.23
C ALA A 939 -19.08 -6.60 -31.22
N ARG A 940 -18.72 -7.18 -30.07
CA ARG A 940 -19.65 -7.52 -28.98
C ARG A 940 -20.26 -6.27 -28.33
N GLU A 941 -19.44 -5.23 -28.10
CA GLU A 941 -19.94 -3.94 -27.63
C GLU A 941 -21.01 -3.37 -28.57
N ARG A 942 -20.81 -3.46 -29.89
CA ARG A 942 -21.74 -2.90 -30.88
C ARG A 942 -23.07 -3.60 -30.86
N GLU A 943 -23.09 -4.92 -30.70
CA GLU A 943 -24.31 -5.69 -30.55
C GLU A 943 -25.12 -5.22 -29.33
N LYS A 944 -24.46 -5.06 -28.17
CA LYS A 944 -25.12 -4.60 -26.94
C LYS A 944 -25.71 -3.19 -27.05
N PHE A 945 -24.96 -2.22 -27.57
CA PHE A 945 -25.36 -0.80 -27.50
C PHE A 945 -26.05 -0.26 -28.76
N ASN A 946 -26.06 -0.98 -29.89
CA ASN A 946 -26.63 -0.48 -31.15
C ASN A 946 -27.82 -1.29 -31.70
N GLY A 947 -28.31 -2.29 -30.96
CA GLY A 947 -29.71 -2.72 -31.04
C GLY A 947 -30.67 -1.57 -30.67
N GLU A 948 -31.95 -1.65 -31.07
CA GLU A 948 -32.97 -0.61 -30.86
C GLU A 948 -32.79 0.09 -29.50
N THR A 949 -32.29 1.32 -29.55
CA THR A 949 -31.58 1.91 -28.43
C THR A 949 -32.50 2.14 -27.25
N TRP A 950 -32.06 1.65 -26.09
CA TRP A 950 -32.62 1.93 -24.78
C TRP A 950 -32.97 3.43 -24.71
N LEU A 951 -34.28 3.71 -24.49
CA LEU A 951 -35.05 4.99 -24.58
C LEU A 951 -35.90 5.22 -25.82
N GLY A 952 -35.90 4.30 -26.80
CA GLY A 952 -36.83 4.39 -27.92
C GLY A 952 -36.56 5.53 -28.91
N VAL A 953 -35.41 6.21 -28.83
CA VAL A 953 -34.98 7.19 -29.83
C VAL A 953 -34.00 6.52 -30.77
N LYS A 954 -34.40 6.30 -32.04
CA LYS A 954 -33.49 5.82 -33.09
C LYS A 954 -32.29 6.77 -33.20
N GLN A 955 -31.08 6.24 -33.09
CA GLN A 955 -29.89 6.98 -33.54
C GLN A 955 -30.08 7.41 -35.00
N HIS A 956 -29.60 8.61 -35.35
CA HIS A 956 -29.67 9.12 -36.72
C HIS A 956 -29.16 8.07 -37.73
N ASN A 957 -29.89 7.92 -38.84
CA ASN A 957 -29.77 6.86 -39.87
C ASN A 957 -28.42 6.76 -40.61
N GLU A 958 -27.36 7.39 -40.12
CA GLU A 958 -26.00 7.17 -40.62
C GLU A 958 -25.42 5.96 -39.88
N VAL A 959 -24.67 5.12 -40.58
CA VAL A 959 -23.99 3.92 -40.06
C VAL A 959 -22.99 4.31 -38.95
N ARG A 960 -23.49 4.63 -37.76
CA ARG A 960 -22.76 5.08 -36.58
C ARG A 960 -23.20 4.18 -35.44
N GLY A 961 -22.33 3.24 -35.09
CA GLY A 961 -22.57 2.23 -34.06
C GLY A 961 -22.42 0.79 -34.56
N THR A 962 -22.40 0.52 -35.87
CA THR A 962 -22.12 -0.85 -36.35
C THR A 962 -20.63 -1.14 -36.36
N TYR A 963 -20.27 -2.43 -36.34
CA TYR A 963 -18.90 -2.89 -36.57
C TYR A 963 -18.39 -2.41 -37.94
N GLU A 964 -19.25 -2.49 -38.95
CA GLU A 964 -19.26 -1.76 -40.23
C GLU A 964 -18.63 -0.37 -40.21
N GLY A 965 -19.32 0.47 -39.43
CA GLY A 965 -19.00 1.87 -39.24
C GLY A 965 -17.66 2.05 -38.52
N PHE A 966 -17.36 1.22 -37.52
CA PHE A 966 -16.07 1.24 -36.82
C PHE A 966 -14.91 1.00 -37.80
N ILE A 967 -14.96 -0.08 -38.58
CA ILE A 967 -13.91 -0.42 -39.57
C ILE A 967 -13.72 0.73 -40.57
N LYS A 968 -14.82 1.33 -41.05
CA LYS A 968 -14.76 2.50 -41.93
C LYS A 968 -14.08 3.70 -41.27
N GLN A 969 -14.35 3.96 -39.99
CA GLN A 969 -13.72 5.06 -39.26
C GLN A 969 -12.22 4.83 -39.06
N VAL A 970 -11.80 3.58 -38.82
CA VAL A 970 -10.38 3.21 -38.75
C VAL A 970 -9.68 3.44 -40.09
N GLN A 971 -10.32 3.06 -41.20
CA GLN A 971 -9.78 3.33 -42.53
C GLN A 971 -9.62 4.84 -42.81
N ILE A 972 -10.60 5.65 -42.39
CA ILE A 972 -10.52 7.12 -42.47
C ILE A 972 -9.33 7.67 -41.65
N MET A 973 -9.05 7.10 -40.48
CA MET A 973 -7.88 7.49 -39.68
C MET A 973 -6.56 7.16 -40.41
N ARG A 974 -6.47 6.01 -41.09
CA ARG A 974 -5.29 5.63 -41.89
C ARG A 974 -5.08 6.53 -43.11
N GLU A 975 -6.16 6.86 -43.81
CA GLU A 975 -6.13 7.80 -44.95
C GLU A 975 -5.72 9.21 -44.49
N PHE A 976 -6.26 9.65 -43.35
CA PHE A 976 -5.85 10.90 -42.71
C PHE A 976 -4.36 10.90 -42.40
N ALA A 977 -3.85 9.88 -41.70
CA ALA A 977 -2.43 9.79 -41.33
C ALA A 977 -1.50 9.86 -42.54
N SER A 978 -1.87 9.17 -43.63
CA SER A 978 -1.07 9.14 -44.87
C SER A 978 -1.04 10.49 -45.60
N GLY A 979 -2.16 11.22 -45.63
CA GLY A 979 -2.27 12.48 -46.36
C GLY A 979 -1.97 13.75 -45.54
N ARG A 980 -1.95 13.63 -44.20
CA ARG A 980 -1.92 14.80 -43.30
C ARG A 980 -0.64 15.63 -43.41
N PRO A 981 0.58 15.07 -43.43
CA PRO A 981 1.80 15.87 -43.47
C PRO A 981 1.90 16.77 -44.71
N GLU A 982 1.61 16.24 -45.89
CA GLU A 982 1.64 17.01 -47.14
C GLU A 982 0.58 18.12 -47.14
N SER A 983 -0.63 17.81 -46.67
CA SER A 983 -1.67 18.83 -46.51
C SER A 983 -1.25 19.95 -45.56
N LEU A 984 -0.51 19.65 -44.49
CA LEU A 984 -0.02 20.64 -43.53
C LEU A 984 1.12 21.48 -44.09
N LYS A 985 2.08 20.88 -44.82
CA LYS A 985 3.13 21.63 -45.52
C LYS A 985 2.51 22.70 -46.45
N GLN A 986 1.49 22.32 -47.23
CA GLN A 986 0.75 23.25 -48.10
C GLN A 986 -0.01 24.33 -47.32
N GLN A 987 -0.66 23.98 -46.20
CA GLN A 987 -1.33 24.95 -45.35
C GLN A 987 -0.34 25.96 -44.75
N ILE A 988 0.76 25.48 -44.18
CA ILE A 988 1.80 26.31 -43.57
C ILE A 988 2.42 27.25 -44.60
N GLN A 989 2.84 26.71 -45.77
CA GLN A 989 3.42 27.51 -46.84
C GLN A 989 2.49 28.66 -47.26
N LYS A 990 1.20 28.36 -47.47
CA LYS A 990 0.20 29.33 -47.89
C LYS A 990 -0.13 30.36 -46.81
N GLU A 991 -0.44 29.91 -45.60
CA GLU A 991 -0.91 30.76 -44.49
C GLU A 991 0.17 31.71 -43.98
N PHE A 992 1.44 31.30 -44.08
CA PHE A 992 2.59 32.07 -43.66
C PHE A 992 3.29 32.79 -44.84
N GLY A 993 3.02 32.42 -46.08
CA GLY A 993 3.66 33.02 -47.25
C GLY A 993 5.16 32.69 -47.33
N LEU A 994 5.51 31.42 -47.09
CA LEU A 994 6.90 30.94 -47.10
C LEU A 994 7.37 30.63 -48.53
N SER A 995 8.64 30.89 -48.82
CA SER A 995 9.23 30.57 -50.13
C SER A 995 9.46 29.07 -50.28
N ASP A 996 9.50 28.59 -51.53
CA ASP A 996 9.84 27.19 -51.84
C ASP A 996 11.20 26.79 -51.26
N SER A 997 12.17 27.73 -51.25
CA SER A 997 13.50 27.48 -50.67
C SER A 997 13.45 27.24 -49.16
N TYR A 998 12.61 27.99 -48.43
CA TYR A 998 12.44 27.80 -46.99
C TYR A 998 11.72 26.49 -46.69
N MET A 999 10.69 26.17 -47.48
CA MET A 999 9.98 24.89 -47.34
C MET A 999 10.94 23.70 -47.55
N GLN A 1000 11.78 23.75 -48.58
CA GLN A 1000 12.80 22.73 -48.85
C GLN A 1000 13.85 22.63 -47.74
N GLU A 1001 14.27 23.76 -47.15
CA GLU A 1001 15.25 23.79 -46.06
C GLU A 1001 14.69 23.18 -44.77
N VAL A 1002 13.47 23.57 -44.39
CA VAL A 1002 12.90 23.27 -43.07
C VAL A 1002 12.12 21.96 -43.06
N PHE A 1003 11.34 21.68 -44.10
CA PHE A 1003 10.42 20.54 -44.14
C PHE A 1003 10.88 19.36 -44.99
N GLY A 1004 12.02 19.49 -45.69
CA GLY A 1004 12.49 18.49 -46.65
C GLY A 1004 11.64 18.50 -47.91
#